data_AF-A0AB34G968-F1
#
_entry.id   AF-A0AB34G968-F1
#
_cell.length_a   1.000
_cell.length_b   1.000
_cell.length_c   1.000
_cell.angle_alpha   90.00
_cell.angle_beta   90.00
_cell.angle_gamma   90.00
#
_symmetry.space_group_name_H-M   'P 1'
#
loop_
_entity.id
_entity.type
_entity.pdbx_description
1 polymer ?
#
loop_
_entity_poly.entity_id
_entity_poly.type
_entity_poly.pdbx_seq_one_letter_code
_entity_poly.pdbx_strand_id
1 'polypeptide(L)'
;MSSKPGYTPQQQQQQQQHHDYHPINVPQHLPPTAQEKIGNVGQAGVHLHHQSPTQGDSGAFHGGSYSVTHRDTNAVLGVNLQPGAIIRSKPGAMIHMSSTVQLTGKVKFSMKKLFTGGDMAESTYAGPGHLALGPTLLGDIITLQLDGQQSWTIGKDAFLACTADVSKEAKAQGLSKALFSGEDLFVYRVGGQGIMWLTSFGAVDRLDLQHGEQHIVDNGHLVAWSCDYKIEKAGGGTMSSLKTGEGLVGSHYHFMETNPDLDFDRQRAYGYHLDLPAGEIMRFEPLETKTVVLVHIGGLKTIQGGSGYAKGPVDPKRVTEILQDLQHAGYRHTTDDADTNGETEACTVDRSKYAMVYGPTVGDSLRLGSTDLWVKVEKDYTVYGDECTLGCGKTIRDGMGAASGCTDEDCLDLVIINAVVIDWTGIFKADIGVKDGLISGIGKAGNPATMDGVSDQMIIGSNTDVIDAGGKILTAGGIDTHVHHICPQQASVAIASGITTLFGGGTGPSTSSTAVNSTTSKRYIKQMMQACDQLPLNYGIVGKGSDSGKVGLRDQCNAGVIALKLHEDFGCTPSTIDTCLRLQTPAPIQSSISTFKLTSVLSVCEEHDIQCHIHTDGLNEAGFLEHTAAVIRGRTLHVYHVEGAGGGHAPDVIKLVEYPNVLPSSTTPTMPFTINTTDEHIDMAANCHRLSKDNPHDASFLKNRIRDETIAAEDVLHDIGAISIMSSDSQAMGRSAEVLAYQETGADNFRVKRYISKYTINPALAQGISHVVGSVEVGKLADLVIWDASEFGTKPFQVLKKGFIAFAQMGDPNGA
;
A
#
# COMPACT_ATOMS: atom_id res chain seq x y z
N MET A 1 -39.44 -1.94 46.71
CA MET A 1 -38.29 -2.06 47.65
C MET A 1 -37.22 -2.82 46.88
N SER A 2 -36.12 -2.28 46.39
CA SER A 2 -35.17 -1.33 46.97
C SER A 2 -34.74 -0.26 45.94
N SER A 3 -34.43 0.92 46.45
CA SER A 3 -34.21 2.21 45.78
C SER A 3 -32.86 2.33 45.06
N LYS A 4 -32.89 2.85 43.81
CA LYS A 4 -31.72 3.46 43.15
C LYS A 4 -31.50 4.88 43.70
N PRO A 5 -30.28 5.31 44.06
CA PRO A 5 -30.00 6.72 44.29
C PRO A 5 -29.65 7.43 42.98
N GLY A 6 -30.26 8.60 42.77
CA GLY A 6 -29.99 9.50 41.65
C GLY A 6 -28.68 10.27 41.86
N TYR A 7 -28.03 10.60 40.75
CA TYR A 7 -26.85 11.47 40.68
C TYR A 7 -27.29 12.85 40.19
N THR A 8 -26.99 13.89 40.97
CA THR A 8 -27.20 15.30 40.63
C THR A 8 -25.94 15.84 39.94
N PRO A 9 -26.03 16.54 38.79
CA PRO A 9 -24.84 17.16 38.19
C PRO A 9 -24.45 18.43 38.95
N GLN A 10 -23.24 18.46 39.52
CA GLN A 10 -22.61 19.70 40.00
C GLN A 10 -22.05 20.48 38.80
N GLN A 11 -22.46 21.73 38.68
CA GLN A 11 -21.87 22.72 37.78
C GLN A 11 -20.44 23.03 38.24
N GLN A 12 -19.43 22.67 37.43
CA GLN A 12 -18.08 23.23 37.55
C GLN A 12 -17.98 24.47 36.67
N GLN A 13 -17.76 25.62 37.32
CA GLN A 13 -17.36 26.87 36.69
C GLN A 13 -15.95 26.70 36.12
N GLN A 14 -15.81 26.72 34.78
CA GLN A 14 -14.53 26.98 34.13
C GLN A 14 -14.28 28.49 34.11
N GLN A 15 -13.31 28.94 34.90
CA GLN A 15 -12.67 30.24 34.70
C GLN A 15 -11.78 30.15 33.45
N GLN A 16 -12.20 30.81 32.36
CA GLN A 16 -11.34 31.06 31.21
C GLN A 16 -10.35 32.18 31.59
N GLN A 17 -9.06 31.85 31.70
CA GLN A 17 -7.99 32.83 31.61
C GLN A 17 -7.67 33.05 30.13
N HIS A 18 -7.88 34.28 29.65
CA HIS A 18 -7.48 34.73 28.32
C HIS A 18 -5.95 34.84 28.24
N HIS A 19 -5.33 34.10 27.32
CA HIS A 19 -3.97 34.40 26.85
C HIS A 19 -4.06 35.21 25.55
N ASP A 20 -3.60 36.46 25.60
CA ASP A 20 -3.44 37.32 24.44
C ASP A 20 -2.29 36.81 23.56
N TYR A 21 -2.61 36.47 22.31
CA TYR A 21 -1.64 36.16 21.26
C TYR A 21 -1.25 37.46 20.54
N HIS A 22 0.01 37.86 20.65
CA HIS A 22 0.59 38.91 19.80
C HIS A 22 1.22 38.27 18.54
N PRO A 23 0.89 38.73 17.32
CA PRO A 23 1.53 38.24 16.11
C PRO A 23 2.95 38.78 15.94
N ILE A 24 3.86 37.87 15.58
CA ILE A 24 5.28 38.13 15.28
C ILE A 24 5.38 38.73 13.88
N ASN A 25 6.13 39.83 13.76
CA ASN A 25 6.40 40.55 12.51
C ASN A 25 7.60 39.90 11.79
N VAL A 26 7.43 39.41 10.56
CA VAL A 26 8.51 38.83 9.73
C VAL A 26 9.00 39.89 8.72
N PRO A 27 10.30 40.23 8.66
CA PRO A 27 10.82 41.17 7.65
C PRO A 27 10.94 40.52 6.28
N GLN A 28 10.41 41.18 5.25
CA GLN A 28 10.67 40.89 3.84
C GLN A 28 12.00 41.51 3.41
N HIS A 29 12.98 40.71 2.97
CA HIS A 29 13.96 41.11 1.94
C HIS A 29 14.75 39.88 1.43
N LEU A 30 14.63 39.59 0.13
CA LEU A 30 15.56 38.74 -0.64
C LEU A 30 16.13 39.58 -1.80
N PRO A 31 17.43 39.47 -2.14
CA PRO A 31 18.07 40.28 -3.18
C PRO A 31 17.94 39.67 -4.60
N PRO A 32 18.13 40.48 -5.67
CA PRO A 32 17.84 40.09 -7.04
C PRO A 32 18.99 39.31 -7.72
N THR A 33 18.66 38.23 -8.43
CA THR A 33 19.56 37.51 -9.34
C THR A 33 19.47 38.01 -10.78
N ALA A 34 20.61 37.92 -11.46
CA ALA A 34 20.94 38.53 -12.74
C ALA A 34 20.20 37.92 -13.95
N GLN A 35 19.90 38.79 -14.92
CA GLN A 35 19.43 38.49 -16.27
C GLN A 35 20.58 37.97 -17.16
N GLU A 36 20.42 36.83 -17.83
CA GLU A 36 21.12 36.54 -19.09
C GLU A 36 20.22 35.89 -20.16
N LYS A 37 19.99 36.70 -21.20
CA LYS A 37 19.97 36.45 -22.66
C LYS A 37 19.34 35.18 -23.26
N ILE A 38 18.35 35.50 -24.09
CA ILE A 38 17.65 34.77 -25.14
C ILE A 38 18.60 34.13 -26.17
N GLY A 39 18.31 32.87 -26.53
CA GLY A 39 18.70 32.23 -27.78
C GLY A 39 17.45 31.65 -28.46
N ASN A 40 17.15 32.13 -29.66
CA ASN A 40 15.93 31.86 -30.41
C ASN A 40 16.24 30.84 -31.52
N VAL A 41 15.55 29.69 -31.56
CA VAL A 41 15.48 28.82 -32.75
C VAL A 41 14.04 28.36 -32.88
N GLY A 42 13.36 28.81 -33.94
CA GLY A 42 11.96 28.49 -34.20
C GLY A 42 11.80 27.24 -35.05
N GLN A 43 10.67 26.55 -34.87
CA GLN A 43 9.87 26.01 -35.97
C GLN A 43 8.44 25.70 -35.50
N ALA A 44 7.52 25.81 -36.47
CA ALA A 44 6.09 25.98 -36.33
C ALA A 44 5.36 24.82 -35.61
N GLY A 45 4.46 25.18 -34.70
CA GLY A 45 3.45 24.31 -34.10
C GLY A 45 2.31 25.18 -33.56
N VAL A 46 1.07 24.76 -33.80
CA VAL A 46 -0.18 25.49 -33.55
C VAL A 46 -0.25 26.06 -32.13
N HIS A 47 -0.42 27.39 -32.00
CA HIS A 47 -0.60 28.06 -30.70
C HIS A 47 -2.01 27.80 -30.14
N LEU A 48 -2.15 26.79 -29.28
CA LEU A 48 -3.22 26.76 -28.29
C LEU A 48 -2.87 27.78 -27.19
N HIS A 49 -3.72 28.77 -26.96
CA HIS A 49 -3.56 29.73 -25.86
C HIS A 49 -3.88 29.00 -24.54
N HIS A 50 -2.86 28.42 -23.90
CA HIS A 50 -2.97 27.89 -22.54
C HIS A 50 -2.87 29.06 -21.54
N GLN A 51 -3.99 29.45 -20.93
CA GLN A 51 -3.93 30.19 -19.67
C GLN A 51 -3.62 29.19 -18.55
N SER A 52 -2.50 29.40 -17.84
CA SER A 52 -2.06 28.51 -16.76
C SER A 52 -3.01 28.55 -15.55
N PRO A 53 -3.26 27.43 -14.83
CA PRO A 53 -4.25 27.35 -13.73
C PRO A 53 -3.85 28.05 -12.41
N THR A 54 -2.74 28.80 -12.38
CA THR A 54 -2.13 29.33 -11.15
C THR A 54 -2.55 30.77 -10.80
N GLN A 55 -3.52 31.36 -11.49
CA GLN A 55 -4.17 32.61 -11.07
C GLN A 55 -5.52 32.29 -10.43
N GLY A 56 -5.68 32.60 -9.14
CA GLY A 56 -6.96 32.46 -8.44
C GLY A 56 -8.05 33.29 -9.12
N ASP A 57 -9.15 32.63 -9.49
CA ASP A 57 -10.28 33.25 -10.18
C ASP A 57 -11.12 34.00 -9.14
N SER A 58 -11.27 35.32 -9.30
CA SER A 58 -12.03 36.16 -8.36
C SER A 58 -12.81 37.23 -9.12
N GLY A 59 -13.98 37.58 -8.60
CA GLY A 59 -14.85 38.54 -9.26
C GLY A 59 -15.93 39.10 -8.36
N ALA A 60 -16.71 40.01 -8.92
CA ALA A 60 -17.85 40.63 -8.25
C ALA A 60 -19.14 40.37 -9.01
N PHE A 61 -20.25 40.33 -8.28
CA PHE A 61 -21.60 40.24 -8.83
C PHE A 61 -22.54 41.16 -8.06
N HIS A 62 -23.75 41.35 -8.59
CA HIS A 62 -24.75 42.16 -7.91
C HIS A 62 -25.13 41.51 -6.58
N GLY A 63 -24.69 42.12 -5.47
CA GLY A 63 -24.90 41.61 -4.11
C GLY A 63 -23.68 40.92 -3.47
N GLY A 64 -22.50 40.89 -4.11
CA GLY A 64 -21.34 40.27 -3.47
C GLY A 64 -20.06 40.17 -4.29
N SER A 65 -19.10 39.42 -3.75
CA SER A 65 -17.86 39.02 -4.43
C SER A 65 -17.56 37.55 -4.20
N TYR A 66 -16.73 36.95 -5.04
CA TYR A 66 -16.30 35.57 -4.90
C TYR A 66 -14.81 35.38 -5.21
N SER A 67 -14.26 34.28 -4.72
CA SER A 67 -12.90 33.81 -5.01
C SER A 67 -12.86 32.28 -5.03
N VAL A 68 -12.20 31.71 -6.02
CA VAL A 68 -11.86 30.29 -6.08
C VAL A 68 -10.42 30.10 -5.61
N THR A 69 -10.24 29.28 -4.58
CA THR A 69 -8.95 29.04 -3.90
C THR A 69 -8.64 27.54 -3.86
N HIS A 70 -7.42 27.17 -3.45
CA HIS A 70 -7.01 25.77 -3.22
C HIS A 70 -7.10 24.86 -4.47
N ARG A 71 -6.93 25.42 -5.67
CA ARG A 71 -7.00 24.66 -6.95
C ARG A 71 -5.92 23.58 -7.10
N ASP A 72 -4.83 23.68 -6.34
CA ASP A 72 -3.74 22.70 -6.27
C ASP A 72 -4.09 21.43 -5.47
N THR A 73 -5.18 21.45 -4.71
CA THR A 73 -5.60 20.35 -3.84
C THR A 73 -7.08 19.99 -4.06
N ASN A 74 -8.00 20.86 -3.64
CA ASN A 74 -9.42 20.76 -3.95
C ASN A 74 -10.02 22.17 -3.98
N ALA A 75 -10.59 22.56 -5.12
CA ALA A 75 -11.02 23.93 -5.31
C ALA A 75 -12.17 24.31 -4.35
N VAL A 76 -12.05 25.48 -3.70
CA VAL A 76 -13.06 26.01 -2.78
C VAL A 76 -13.57 27.36 -3.29
N LEU A 77 -14.89 27.48 -3.42
CA LEU A 77 -15.57 28.73 -3.75
C LEU A 77 -15.92 29.48 -2.46
N GLY A 78 -15.22 30.59 -2.21
CA GLY A 78 -15.59 31.57 -1.18
C GLY A 78 -16.47 32.66 -1.78
N VAL A 79 -17.59 32.99 -1.13
CA VAL A 79 -18.53 34.04 -1.54
C VAL A 79 -18.79 34.98 -0.37
N ASN A 80 -18.61 36.28 -0.59
CA ASN A 80 -18.96 37.33 0.35
C ASN A 80 -20.29 37.96 -0.07
N LEU A 81 -21.33 37.79 0.74
CA LEU A 81 -22.69 38.26 0.47
C LEU A 81 -23.00 39.55 1.20
N GLN A 82 -23.56 40.52 0.47
CA GLN A 82 -24.18 41.72 1.03
C GLN A 82 -25.59 41.40 1.58
N PRO A 83 -26.17 42.27 2.43
CA PRO A 83 -27.52 42.05 2.94
C PRO A 83 -28.55 41.89 1.82
N GLY A 84 -29.33 40.80 1.85
CA GLY A 84 -30.35 40.51 0.84
C GLY A 84 -29.84 39.84 -0.44
N ALA A 85 -28.53 39.62 -0.59
CA ALA A 85 -27.98 38.85 -1.70
C ALA A 85 -28.28 37.35 -1.53
N ILE A 86 -28.60 36.68 -2.64
CA ILE A 86 -29.02 35.27 -2.63
C ILE A 86 -28.13 34.43 -3.53
N ILE A 87 -27.63 33.32 -3.00
CA ILE A 87 -26.94 32.26 -3.73
C ILE A 87 -27.75 30.97 -3.63
N ARG A 88 -27.85 30.24 -4.74
CA ARG A 88 -28.42 28.90 -4.80
C ARG A 88 -27.33 27.89 -5.09
N SER A 89 -27.28 26.79 -4.36
CA SER A 89 -26.26 25.75 -4.55
C SER A 89 -26.83 24.34 -4.55
N LYS A 90 -26.02 23.40 -5.02
CA LYS A 90 -26.21 21.97 -4.80
C LYS A 90 -26.29 21.68 -3.29
N PRO A 91 -27.22 20.83 -2.83
CA PRO A 91 -27.30 20.42 -1.43
C PRO A 91 -26.03 19.71 -0.98
N GLY A 92 -25.62 19.94 0.27
CA GLY A 92 -24.43 19.32 0.84
C GLY A 92 -23.10 19.92 0.37
N ALA A 93 -23.11 20.93 -0.51
CA ALA A 93 -21.89 21.59 -0.99
C ALA A 93 -21.28 22.61 -0.01
N MET A 94 -21.93 22.89 1.13
CA MET A 94 -21.45 23.92 2.07
C MET A 94 -20.37 23.37 3.00
N ILE A 95 -19.25 24.07 3.04
CA ILE A 95 -18.12 23.78 3.93
C ILE A 95 -18.29 24.54 5.25
N HIS A 96 -18.43 25.87 5.18
CA HIS A 96 -18.75 26.72 6.33
C HIS A 96 -19.44 28.01 5.89
N MET A 97 -20.13 28.69 6.82
CA MET A 97 -20.73 30.01 6.58
C MET A 97 -20.70 30.88 7.84
N SER A 98 -20.73 32.21 7.69
CA SER A 98 -20.92 33.14 8.82
C SER A 98 -22.30 32.94 9.46
N SER A 99 -22.40 33.17 10.76
CA SER A 99 -23.66 33.06 11.53
C SER A 99 -24.77 34.01 11.06
N THR A 100 -24.42 35.04 10.27
CA THR A 100 -25.35 36.01 9.69
C THR A 100 -25.99 35.55 8.37
N VAL A 101 -25.51 34.46 7.77
CA VAL A 101 -26.05 33.90 6.52
C VAL A 101 -27.24 33.00 6.83
N GLN A 102 -28.39 33.25 6.20
CA GLN A 102 -29.60 32.45 6.38
C GLN A 102 -29.68 31.33 5.33
N LEU A 103 -29.80 30.09 5.78
CA LEU A 103 -29.98 28.91 4.92
C LEU A 103 -31.45 28.49 4.89
N THR A 104 -32.03 28.38 3.68
CA THR A 104 -33.35 27.79 3.45
C THR A 104 -33.25 26.65 2.43
N GLY A 105 -33.68 25.44 2.80
CA GLY A 105 -33.83 24.31 1.89
C GLY A 105 -35.28 24.19 1.40
N LYS A 106 -35.53 24.26 0.09
CA LYS A 106 -36.87 24.01 -0.47
C LYS A 106 -36.93 22.56 -0.97
N VAL A 107 -37.56 21.67 -0.19
CA VAL A 107 -37.93 20.33 -0.65
C VAL A 107 -39.40 20.35 -1.10
N LYS A 108 -39.68 20.24 -2.40
CA LYS A 108 -41.03 20.00 -2.93
C LYS A 108 -41.14 18.53 -3.34
N PHE A 109 -41.63 17.69 -2.43
CA PHE A 109 -41.87 16.28 -2.71
C PHE A 109 -43.13 16.09 -3.59
N SER A 110 -42.97 15.55 -4.79
CA SER A 110 -44.07 15.10 -5.65
C SER A 110 -43.74 13.72 -6.22
N MET A 111 -44.52 12.71 -5.85
CA MET A 111 -44.32 11.32 -6.30
C MET A 111 -44.36 11.16 -7.83
N LYS A 112 -45.06 12.03 -8.56
CA LYS A 112 -45.12 12.00 -10.03
C LYS A 112 -43.83 12.52 -10.70
N LYS A 113 -43.01 13.30 -9.97
CA LYS A 113 -41.76 13.88 -10.45
C LYS A 113 -40.51 13.02 -10.16
N LEU A 114 -40.61 12.07 -9.23
CA LEU A 114 -39.55 11.11 -8.91
C LEU A 114 -39.29 10.14 -10.08
N PHE A 115 -40.32 9.85 -10.88
CA PHE A 115 -40.23 8.98 -12.07
C PHE A 115 -39.79 9.71 -13.36
N THR A 116 -39.69 11.04 -13.34
CA THR A 116 -39.29 11.85 -14.51
C THR A 116 -37.88 12.46 -14.37
N GLY A 117 -37.11 12.09 -13.34
CA GLY A 117 -35.74 12.60 -13.13
C GLY A 117 -35.65 14.13 -12.94
N GLY A 118 -36.74 14.77 -12.50
CA GLY A 118 -36.90 16.23 -12.56
C GLY A 118 -36.80 16.92 -11.19
N ASP A 119 -35.84 17.86 -11.12
CA ASP A 119 -35.47 18.78 -10.02
C ASP A 119 -34.72 18.19 -8.82
N MET A 120 -33.41 18.48 -8.79
CA MET A 120 -32.56 18.35 -7.61
C MET A 120 -32.99 19.44 -6.60
N ALA A 121 -33.14 19.09 -5.33
CA ALA A 121 -33.32 20.10 -4.28
C ALA A 121 -32.17 21.13 -4.37
N GLU A 122 -32.43 22.42 -4.15
CA GLU A 122 -31.39 23.46 -4.08
C GLU A 122 -31.35 24.04 -2.67
N SER A 123 -30.15 24.35 -2.19
CA SER A 123 -29.94 25.10 -0.95
C SER A 123 -29.84 26.59 -1.27
N THR A 124 -30.61 27.42 -0.58
CA THR A 124 -30.61 28.89 -0.78
C THR A 124 -29.94 29.56 0.41
N TYR A 125 -28.93 30.38 0.16
CA TYR A 125 -28.20 31.17 1.15
C TYR A 125 -28.49 32.64 0.94
N ALA A 126 -28.96 33.34 1.97
CA ALA A 126 -29.22 34.77 1.95
C ALA A 126 -28.24 35.50 2.89
N GLY A 127 -27.54 36.51 2.35
CA GLY A 127 -26.59 37.32 3.10
C GLY A 127 -27.23 38.28 4.12
N PRO A 128 -26.42 38.94 4.95
CA PRO A 128 -24.99 39.16 4.75
C PRO A 128 -24.07 38.09 5.36
N GLY A 129 -22.85 37.98 4.87
CA GLY A 129 -21.78 37.16 5.48
C GLY A 129 -20.97 36.38 4.46
N HIS A 130 -20.03 35.56 4.95
CA HIS A 130 -19.20 34.70 4.14
C HIS A 130 -19.82 33.31 3.99
N LEU A 131 -19.71 32.72 2.81
CA LEU A 131 -20.14 31.37 2.48
C LEU A 131 -19.02 30.65 1.71
N ALA A 132 -18.59 29.49 2.21
CA ALA A 132 -17.65 28.62 1.52
C ALA A 132 -18.37 27.37 1.01
N LEU A 133 -18.23 27.10 -0.29
CA LEU A 133 -18.79 25.94 -0.98
C LEU A 133 -17.68 25.12 -1.63
N GLY A 134 -17.83 23.79 -1.62
CA GLY A 134 -16.90 22.84 -2.21
C GLY A 134 -17.60 21.83 -3.13
N PRO A 135 -16.90 21.31 -4.14
CA PRO A 135 -17.33 20.15 -4.91
C PRO A 135 -17.59 18.93 -4.03
N THR A 136 -18.47 18.02 -4.48
CA THR A 136 -18.71 16.73 -3.79
C THR A 136 -17.57 15.74 -4.03
N LEU A 137 -16.88 15.84 -5.17
CA LEU A 137 -15.73 15.03 -5.57
C LEU A 137 -14.53 15.94 -5.81
N LEU A 138 -13.32 15.43 -5.62
CA LEU A 138 -12.09 16.20 -5.86
C LEU A 138 -12.05 16.74 -7.29
N GLY A 139 -11.85 18.04 -7.43
CA GLY A 139 -11.85 18.65 -8.75
C GLY A 139 -11.80 20.16 -8.75
N ASP A 140 -11.96 20.73 -9.93
CA ASP A 140 -11.86 22.15 -10.15
C ASP A 140 -13.22 22.87 -10.12
N ILE A 141 -13.19 24.19 -9.93
CA ILE A 141 -14.36 25.07 -10.03
C ILE A 141 -14.12 26.08 -11.14
N ILE A 142 -15.03 26.14 -12.11
CA ILE A 142 -15.01 27.15 -13.17
C ILE A 142 -16.16 28.13 -13.01
N THR A 143 -15.91 29.38 -13.41
CA THR A 143 -16.92 30.44 -13.39
C THR A 143 -17.50 30.65 -14.79
N LEU A 144 -18.82 30.56 -14.89
CA LEU A 144 -19.58 30.85 -16.11
C LEU A 144 -20.43 32.11 -15.93
N GLN A 145 -20.11 33.16 -16.68
CA GLN A 145 -20.88 34.40 -16.72
C GLN A 145 -22.03 34.27 -17.73
N LEU A 146 -23.25 34.55 -17.28
CA LEU A 146 -24.46 34.50 -18.10
C LEU A 146 -24.97 35.93 -18.35
N ASP A 147 -25.06 36.31 -19.62
CA ASP A 147 -25.50 37.64 -20.06
C ASP A 147 -26.99 37.72 -20.42
N GLY A 148 -27.70 36.58 -20.38
CA GLY A 148 -29.10 36.44 -20.74
C GLY A 148 -29.37 36.32 -22.26
N GLN A 149 -28.36 36.44 -23.11
CA GLN A 149 -28.49 36.31 -24.57
C GLN A 149 -28.09 34.91 -25.06
N GLN A 150 -27.02 34.36 -24.50
CA GLN A 150 -26.52 33.04 -24.89
C GLN A 150 -27.14 31.91 -24.06
N SER A 151 -27.60 30.85 -24.73
CA SER A 151 -28.09 29.65 -24.06
C SER A 151 -26.94 28.67 -23.81
N TRP A 152 -26.79 28.24 -22.57
CA TRP A 152 -25.80 27.24 -22.17
C TRP A 152 -26.47 25.92 -21.82
N THR A 153 -25.77 24.82 -22.08
CA THR A 153 -26.12 23.49 -21.59
C THR A 153 -25.01 23.00 -20.69
N ILE A 154 -25.37 22.39 -19.55
CA ILE A 154 -24.41 21.83 -18.60
C ILE A 154 -24.73 20.36 -18.32
N GLY A 155 -23.70 19.59 -17.99
CA GLY A 155 -23.83 18.22 -17.52
C GLY A 155 -24.65 18.14 -16.21
N LYS A 156 -25.24 16.98 -15.94
CA LYS A 156 -26.08 16.76 -14.74
C LYS A 156 -25.34 17.09 -13.45
N ASP A 157 -24.11 16.60 -13.33
CA ASP A 157 -23.33 16.69 -12.10
C ASP A 157 -22.43 17.91 -12.02
N ALA A 158 -22.42 18.74 -13.08
CA ALA A 158 -21.55 19.91 -13.18
C ALA A 158 -21.99 21.10 -12.33
N PHE A 159 -23.24 21.14 -11.85
CA PHE A 159 -23.75 22.30 -11.12
C PHE A 159 -23.24 22.36 -9.67
N LEU A 160 -22.54 23.44 -9.31
CA LEU A 160 -22.15 23.74 -7.92
C LEU A 160 -23.04 24.82 -7.30
N ALA A 161 -23.05 26.03 -7.87
CA ALA A 161 -23.82 27.17 -7.35
C ALA A 161 -24.15 28.21 -8.43
N CYS A 162 -25.12 29.10 -8.17
CA CYS A 162 -25.41 30.26 -9.01
C CYS A 162 -26.04 31.43 -8.24
N THR A 163 -26.01 32.61 -8.86
CA THR A 163 -26.73 33.80 -8.38
C THR A 163 -28.24 33.67 -8.62
N ALA A 164 -29.03 34.45 -7.87
CA ALA A 164 -30.50 34.38 -7.85
C ALA A 164 -31.17 34.36 -9.24
N ASP A 165 -30.69 35.17 -10.17
CA ASP A 165 -31.33 35.41 -11.48
C ASP A 165 -30.98 34.38 -12.57
N VAL A 166 -30.23 33.33 -12.22
CA VAL A 166 -29.85 32.25 -13.15
C VAL A 166 -30.82 31.08 -13.07
N SER A 167 -31.53 30.76 -14.14
CA SER A 167 -32.44 29.60 -14.19
C SER A 167 -31.76 28.36 -14.75
N LYS A 168 -32.23 27.19 -14.28
CA LYS A 168 -31.77 25.87 -14.73
C LYS A 168 -32.99 24.98 -14.98
N GLU A 169 -33.12 24.43 -16.17
CA GLU A 169 -34.24 23.57 -16.56
C GLU A 169 -33.73 22.20 -17.01
N ALA A 170 -34.27 21.13 -16.40
CA ALA A 170 -33.92 19.75 -16.77
C ALA A 170 -34.48 19.42 -18.16
N LYS A 171 -33.64 18.86 -19.03
CA LYS A 171 -34.06 18.36 -20.34
C LYS A 171 -33.66 16.90 -20.49
N ALA A 172 -34.64 16.01 -20.60
CA ALA A 172 -34.41 14.64 -21.04
C ALA A 172 -33.99 14.67 -22.52
N GLN A 173 -32.84 14.08 -22.84
CA GLN A 173 -32.46 13.87 -24.24
C GLN A 173 -33.27 12.70 -24.82
N GLY A 174 -33.65 12.78 -26.10
CA GLY A 174 -34.57 11.80 -26.73
C GLY A 174 -34.08 10.34 -26.62
N LEU A 175 -35.03 9.39 -26.61
CA LEU A 175 -34.78 7.95 -26.42
C LEU A 175 -33.70 7.37 -27.34
N SER A 176 -33.54 7.92 -28.55
CA SER A 176 -32.52 7.51 -29.53
C SER A 176 -31.11 8.04 -29.25
N LYS A 177 -30.90 8.87 -28.22
CA LYS A 177 -29.57 9.34 -27.81
C LYS A 177 -29.07 8.65 -26.53
N ALA A 178 -29.99 8.29 -25.62
CA ALA A 178 -29.67 7.51 -24.42
C ALA A 178 -29.20 6.08 -24.74
N LEU A 179 -29.81 5.43 -25.75
CA LEU A 179 -29.49 4.05 -26.15
C LEU A 179 -28.10 3.89 -26.82
N PHE A 180 -27.49 4.96 -27.33
CA PHE A 180 -26.20 4.93 -28.02
C PHE A 180 -25.02 5.41 -27.17
N SER A 181 -25.29 5.98 -25.99
CA SER A 181 -24.28 6.60 -25.12
C SER A 181 -23.78 5.70 -24.00
N GLY A 182 -24.48 4.60 -23.67
CA GLY A 182 -24.14 3.77 -22.50
C GLY A 182 -24.38 4.44 -21.12
N GLU A 183 -24.60 5.76 -21.09
CA GLU A 183 -24.82 6.56 -19.88
C GLU A 183 -26.17 7.32 -19.91
N ASP A 184 -26.76 7.52 -18.71
CA ASP A 184 -28.02 8.26 -18.48
C ASP A 184 -27.83 9.79 -18.67
N LEU A 185 -27.73 10.26 -19.92
CA LEU A 185 -27.41 11.66 -20.20
C LEU A 185 -28.63 12.61 -20.04
N PHE A 186 -28.98 12.92 -18.79
CA PHE A 186 -29.78 14.10 -18.44
C PHE A 186 -28.89 15.34 -18.48
N VAL A 187 -29.34 16.42 -19.14
CA VAL A 187 -28.61 17.70 -19.18
C VAL A 187 -29.50 18.82 -18.68
N TYR A 188 -28.88 19.91 -18.22
CA TYR A 188 -29.60 21.11 -17.84
C TYR A 188 -29.39 22.23 -18.86
N ARG A 189 -30.48 22.85 -19.30
CA ARG A 189 -30.40 24.13 -19.99
C ARG A 189 -30.35 25.25 -18.97
N VAL A 190 -29.40 26.16 -19.17
CA VAL A 190 -29.15 27.29 -18.29
C VAL A 190 -29.45 28.58 -19.04
N GLY A 191 -30.09 29.51 -18.33
CA GLY A 191 -30.41 30.84 -18.84
C GLY A 191 -30.50 31.87 -17.71
N GLY A 192 -30.90 33.08 -18.06
CA GLY A 192 -30.92 34.22 -17.13
C GLY A 192 -29.60 35.00 -17.13
N GLN A 193 -29.51 35.99 -16.24
CA GLN A 193 -28.38 36.91 -16.14
C GLN A 193 -27.70 36.72 -14.79
N GLY A 194 -26.39 36.52 -14.74
CA GLY A 194 -25.68 36.34 -13.48
C GLY A 194 -24.44 35.46 -13.58
N ILE A 195 -24.07 34.83 -12.47
CA ILE A 195 -22.90 33.94 -12.39
C ILE A 195 -23.37 32.54 -12.01
N MET A 196 -22.82 31.55 -12.70
CA MET A 196 -22.92 30.14 -12.35
C MET A 196 -21.52 29.57 -12.13
N TRP A 197 -21.32 28.89 -11.01
CA TRP A 197 -20.11 28.12 -10.73
C TRP A 197 -20.39 26.65 -11.01
N LEU A 198 -19.50 26.06 -11.79
CA LEU A 198 -19.57 24.66 -12.18
C LEU A 198 -18.37 23.91 -11.63
N THR A 199 -18.52 22.60 -11.49
CA THR A 199 -17.48 21.70 -11.01
C THR A 199 -17.38 20.46 -11.90
N SER A 200 -16.20 19.85 -11.94
CA SER A 200 -15.94 18.56 -12.58
C SER A 200 -15.00 17.76 -11.71
N PHE A 201 -15.02 16.43 -11.83
CA PHE A 201 -13.93 15.62 -11.31
C PHE A 201 -12.66 15.91 -12.12
N GLY A 202 -11.55 16.23 -11.44
CA GLY A 202 -10.30 16.64 -12.08
C GLY A 202 -10.27 18.09 -12.60
N ALA A 203 -9.33 18.37 -13.50
CA ALA A 203 -9.16 19.69 -14.12
C ALA A 203 -10.20 19.94 -15.24
N VAL A 204 -10.50 21.21 -15.50
CA VAL A 204 -11.42 21.60 -16.59
C VAL A 204 -10.68 22.39 -17.66
N ASP A 205 -10.62 21.83 -18.87
CA ASP A 205 -10.08 22.52 -20.03
C ASP A 205 -11.17 23.32 -20.76
N ARG A 206 -10.88 24.59 -21.03
CA ARG A 206 -11.76 25.48 -21.81
C ARG A 206 -11.34 25.49 -23.27
N LEU A 207 -12.28 25.19 -24.16
CA LEU A 207 -12.10 25.26 -25.61
C LEU A 207 -13.01 26.35 -26.21
N ASP A 208 -12.43 27.40 -26.78
CA ASP A 208 -13.15 28.44 -27.53
C ASP A 208 -13.10 28.12 -29.03
N LEU A 209 -14.21 27.64 -29.59
CA LEU A 209 -14.29 27.21 -31.00
C LEU A 209 -14.55 28.39 -31.95
N GLN A 210 -13.79 28.47 -33.04
CA GLN A 210 -14.04 29.41 -34.13
C GLN A 210 -15.27 28.99 -34.96
N HIS A 211 -15.82 29.92 -35.75
CA HIS A 211 -16.99 29.63 -36.58
C HIS A 211 -16.70 28.52 -37.60
N GLY A 212 -17.39 27.37 -37.46
CA GLY A 212 -17.22 26.19 -38.31
C GLY A 212 -16.19 25.18 -37.82
N GLU A 213 -15.46 25.47 -36.73
CA GLU A 213 -14.54 24.54 -36.09
C GLU A 213 -15.31 23.41 -35.38
N GLN A 214 -14.78 22.19 -35.45
CA GLN A 214 -15.36 21.00 -34.83
C GLN A 214 -14.34 20.37 -33.90
N HIS A 215 -14.80 19.93 -32.73
CA HIS A 215 -13.99 19.19 -31.77
C HIS A 215 -14.75 17.96 -31.29
N ILE A 216 -14.04 16.85 -31.13
CA ILE A 216 -14.59 15.60 -30.60
C ILE A 216 -14.23 15.54 -29.11
N VAL A 217 -15.21 15.25 -28.27
CA VAL A 217 -15.05 15.13 -26.81
C VAL A 217 -15.86 13.92 -26.37
N ASP A 218 -15.32 13.16 -25.41
CA ASP A 218 -16.06 12.08 -24.79
C ASP A 218 -17.28 12.65 -24.02
N ASN A 219 -18.44 12.03 -24.17
CA ASN A 219 -19.68 12.49 -23.56
C ASN A 219 -19.63 12.49 -22.03
N GLY A 220 -18.88 11.56 -21.41
CA GLY A 220 -18.75 11.46 -19.94
C GLY A 220 -17.93 12.61 -19.34
N HIS A 221 -17.17 13.34 -20.16
CA HIS A 221 -16.27 14.41 -19.71
C HIS A 221 -16.79 15.83 -20.03
N LEU A 222 -18.02 15.96 -20.54
CA LEU A 222 -18.56 17.24 -20.99
C LEU A 222 -19.16 18.06 -19.81
N VAL A 223 -18.51 19.17 -19.45
CA VAL A 223 -18.94 20.02 -18.30
C VAL A 223 -20.01 21.04 -18.69
N ALA A 224 -19.73 21.91 -19.67
CA ALA A 224 -20.64 22.94 -20.16
C ALA A 224 -20.33 23.35 -21.61
N TRP A 225 -21.37 23.66 -22.40
CA TRP A 225 -21.24 24.07 -23.80
C TRP A 225 -22.40 24.96 -24.27
N SER A 226 -22.11 25.82 -25.25
CA SER A 226 -23.08 26.69 -25.92
C SER A 226 -23.18 26.47 -27.43
N CYS A 227 -22.37 25.56 -27.98
CA CYS A 227 -22.30 25.25 -29.40
C CYS A 227 -23.25 24.11 -29.81
N ASP A 228 -23.38 23.88 -31.11
CA ASP A 228 -24.07 22.70 -31.63
C ASP A 228 -23.35 21.42 -31.17
N TYR A 229 -24.12 20.47 -30.66
CA TYR A 229 -23.60 19.22 -30.09
C TYR A 229 -24.30 18.01 -30.70
N LYS A 230 -23.49 17.13 -31.28
CA LYS A 230 -23.92 15.89 -31.92
C LYS A 230 -23.22 14.71 -31.24
N ILE A 231 -24.00 13.75 -30.77
CA ILE A 231 -23.49 12.52 -30.18
C ILE A 231 -23.24 11.53 -31.31
N GLU A 232 -22.01 11.04 -31.39
CA GLU A 232 -21.59 9.94 -32.24
C GLU A 232 -20.82 8.93 -31.37
N LYS A 233 -20.89 7.64 -31.70
CA LYS A 233 -20.24 6.60 -30.89
C LYS A 233 -18.72 6.66 -31.12
N ALA A 234 -17.97 7.22 -30.17
CA ALA A 234 -16.52 7.12 -30.16
C ALA A 234 -16.11 5.65 -30.04
N GLY A 235 -15.32 5.14 -30.98
CA GLY A 235 -14.92 3.72 -30.96
C GLY A 235 -16.08 2.75 -31.21
N GLY A 236 -17.12 3.19 -31.92
CA GLY A 236 -18.15 2.32 -32.44
C GLY A 236 -17.68 1.64 -33.71
N GLY A 237 -16.95 0.54 -33.57
CA GLY A 237 -17.18 -0.58 -34.46
C GLY A 237 -18.69 -0.71 -34.60
N THR A 238 -19.21 -0.29 -35.74
CA THR A 238 -20.57 -0.64 -36.13
C THR A 238 -20.68 -2.11 -35.87
N MET A 239 -21.77 -2.52 -35.25
CA MET A 239 -22.19 -3.90 -35.16
C MET A 239 -22.56 -4.43 -36.57
N SER A 240 -21.69 -4.20 -37.54
CA SER A 240 -21.38 -5.06 -38.67
C SER A 240 -20.53 -6.22 -38.14
N SER A 241 -21.11 -6.99 -37.22
CA SER A 241 -20.71 -8.38 -36.97
C SER A 241 -21.14 -9.24 -38.17
N LEU A 242 -20.74 -8.80 -39.36
CA LEU A 242 -20.85 -9.52 -40.61
C LEU A 242 -19.45 -9.53 -41.19
N LYS A 243 -18.65 -10.49 -40.69
CA LYS A 243 -17.43 -11.02 -41.31
C LYS A 243 -16.42 -9.98 -41.78
N THR A 244 -15.87 -9.16 -40.88
CA THR A 244 -14.69 -8.36 -41.26
C THR A 244 -13.44 -9.22 -41.46
N GLY A 245 -13.34 -10.41 -40.84
CA GLY A 245 -12.21 -11.33 -41.08
C GLY A 245 -10.90 -10.89 -40.42
N GLU A 246 -10.94 -9.95 -39.47
CA GLU A 246 -9.79 -9.56 -38.64
C GLU A 246 -9.46 -10.66 -37.62
N GLY A 247 -8.18 -11.00 -37.50
CA GLY A 247 -7.67 -12.01 -36.55
C GLY A 247 -6.61 -11.42 -35.62
N LEU A 248 -6.64 -11.78 -34.34
CA LEU A 248 -5.62 -11.45 -33.34
C LEU A 248 -5.11 -12.75 -32.72
N VAL A 249 -3.79 -12.95 -32.70
CA VAL A 249 -3.17 -14.16 -32.16
C VAL A 249 -2.14 -13.77 -31.10
N GLY A 250 -2.34 -14.23 -29.87
CA GLY A 250 -1.41 -14.01 -28.76
C GLY A 250 -0.16 -14.87 -28.86
N SER A 251 0.95 -14.39 -28.30
CA SER A 251 2.27 -15.05 -28.29
C SER A 251 2.22 -16.55 -28.03
N HIS A 252 1.50 -16.99 -27.00
CA HIS A 252 1.48 -18.39 -26.53
C HIS A 252 0.30 -19.23 -27.07
N TYR A 253 -0.47 -18.71 -28.02
CA TYR A 253 -1.55 -19.49 -28.61
C TYR A 253 -0.98 -20.56 -29.57
N HIS A 254 -1.44 -21.81 -29.44
CA HIS A 254 -1.05 -22.91 -30.34
C HIS A 254 -1.37 -22.55 -31.79
N PHE A 255 -0.36 -22.28 -32.62
CA PHE A 255 -0.57 -21.56 -33.89
C PHE A 255 -1.41 -22.36 -34.89
N MET A 256 -1.27 -23.69 -34.90
CA MET A 256 -2.11 -24.61 -35.69
C MET A 256 -3.62 -24.49 -35.38
N GLU A 257 -3.97 -24.09 -34.15
CA GLU A 257 -5.36 -24.00 -33.66
C GLU A 257 -6.02 -22.64 -33.96
N THR A 258 -5.29 -21.70 -34.57
CA THR A 258 -5.78 -20.36 -34.85
C THR A 258 -6.96 -20.37 -35.82
N ASN A 259 -7.75 -19.29 -35.80
CA ASN A 259 -8.98 -19.08 -36.56
C ASN A 259 -8.99 -19.78 -37.95
N PRO A 260 -10.05 -20.54 -38.29
CA PRO A 260 -10.20 -21.20 -39.59
C PRO A 260 -9.95 -20.33 -40.82
N ASP A 261 -10.21 -19.02 -40.73
CA ASP A 261 -10.04 -18.09 -41.85
C ASP A 261 -8.59 -17.68 -42.11
N LEU A 262 -7.66 -17.93 -41.20
CA LEU A 262 -6.22 -17.77 -41.44
C LEU A 262 -5.70 -18.93 -42.27
N ASP A 263 -5.07 -18.62 -43.41
CA ASP A 263 -4.57 -19.58 -44.38
C ASP A 263 -3.03 -19.60 -44.37
N PHE A 264 -2.46 -20.72 -43.95
CA PHE A 264 -1.03 -20.95 -43.82
C PHE A 264 -0.73 -22.46 -43.72
N ASP A 265 0.55 -22.81 -43.68
CA ASP A 265 0.99 -24.19 -43.50
C ASP A 265 0.78 -24.66 -42.05
N ARG A 266 -0.45 -25.11 -41.75
CA ARG A 266 -0.82 -25.71 -40.46
C ARG A 266 0.02 -26.93 -40.08
N GLN A 267 0.54 -27.68 -41.06
CA GLN A 267 1.40 -28.83 -40.77
C GLN A 267 2.76 -28.36 -40.20
N ARG A 268 3.34 -27.30 -40.76
CA ARG A 268 4.55 -26.66 -40.21
C ARG A 268 4.32 -25.98 -38.86
N ALA A 269 3.12 -25.46 -38.61
CA ALA A 269 2.75 -24.81 -37.36
C ALA A 269 2.41 -25.76 -36.18
N TYR A 270 2.37 -27.07 -36.41
CA TYR A 270 2.00 -28.05 -35.38
C TYR A 270 3.05 -28.12 -34.27
N GLY A 271 2.65 -27.79 -33.04
CA GLY A 271 3.56 -27.74 -31.88
C GLY A 271 4.32 -26.42 -31.74
N TYR A 272 3.88 -25.36 -32.42
CA TYR A 272 4.51 -24.04 -32.36
C TYR A 272 3.54 -22.94 -31.92
N HIS A 273 4.10 -21.85 -31.39
CA HIS A 273 3.43 -20.58 -31.15
C HIS A 273 4.26 -19.41 -31.72
N LEU A 274 3.75 -18.18 -31.66
CA LEU A 274 4.45 -17.01 -32.19
C LEU A 274 5.71 -16.70 -31.38
N ASP A 275 6.84 -16.45 -32.05
CA ASP A 275 8.05 -15.91 -31.44
C ASP A 275 7.89 -14.39 -31.25
N LEU A 276 7.17 -14.04 -30.18
CA LEU A 276 6.87 -12.67 -29.75
C LEU A 276 7.18 -12.54 -28.26
N PRO A 277 7.40 -11.31 -27.76
CA PRO A 277 7.49 -11.08 -26.32
C PRO A 277 6.24 -11.64 -25.62
N ALA A 278 6.45 -12.30 -24.48
CA ALA A 278 5.39 -12.93 -23.71
C ALA A 278 4.22 -11.96 -23.46
N GLY A 279 3.02 -12.38 -23.85
CA GLY A 279 1.81 -11.57 -23.72
C GLY A 279 1.61 -10.48 -24.79
N GLU A 280 2.46 -10.36 -25.80
CA GLU A 280 2.12 -9.59 -27.00
C GLU A 280 1.17 -10.37 -27.93
N ILE A 281 0.53 -9.63 -28.83
CA ILE A 281 -0.47 -10.13 -29.78
C ILE A 281 -0.10 -9.61 -31.17
N MET A 282 -0.19 -10.47 -32.17
CA MET A 282 -0.11 -10.08 -33.57
C MET A 282 -1.51 -9.90 -34.17
N ARG A 283 -1.71 -8.80 -34.88
CA ARG A 283 -2.92 -8.52 -35.65
C ARG A 283 -2.75 -8.96 -37.10
N PHE A 284 -3.79 -9.57 -37.66
CA PHE A 284 -3.94 -9.93 -39.05
C PHE A 284 -5.15 -9.17 -39.59
N GLU A 285 -4.89 -8.17 -40.43
CA GLU A 285 -5.96 -7.43 -41.11
C GLU A 285 -6.58 -8.31 -42.21
N PRO A 286 -7.82 -8.04 -42.63
CA PRO A 286 -8.49 -8.87 -43.62
C PRO A 286 -7.73 -8.81 -44.94
N LEU A 287 -7.47 -9.97 -45.54
CA LEU A 287 -6.72 -10.12 -46.80
C LEU A 287 -5.23 -9.72 -46.72
N GLU A 288 -4.72 -9.46 -45.52
CA GLU A 288 -3.29 -9.21 -45.31
C GLU A 288 -2.50 -10.51 -45.28
N THR A 289 -1.30 -10.50 -45.86
CA THR A 289 -0.32 -11.59 -45.73
C THR A 289 0.85 -11.10 -44.88
N LYS A 290 1.19 -11.86 -43.84
CA LYS A 290 2.34 -11.59 -42.97
C LYS A 290 3.23 -12.83 -42.89
N THR A 291 4.53 -12.59 -42.96
CA THR A 291 5.52 -13.58 -42.53
C THR A 291 5.61 -13.53 -41.01
N VAL A 292 5.52 -14.69 -40.36
CA VAL A 292 5.62 -14.82 -38.91
C VAL A 292 6.74 -15.79 -38.56
N VAL A 293 7.42 -15.53 -37.44
CA VAL A 293 8.38 -16.46 -36.86
C VAL A 293 7.65 -17.26 -35.79
N LEU A 294 7.83 -18.58 -35.82
CA LEU A 294 7.22 -19.51 -34.89
C LEU A 294 8.31 -20.21 -34.09
N VAL A 295 8.09 -20.39 -32.79
CA VAL A 295 8.95 -21.15 -31.90
C VAL A 295 8.19 -22.35 -31.34
N HIS A 296 8.90 -23.46 -31.14
CA HIS A 296 8.29 -24.69 -30.65
C HIS A 296 7.83 -24.49 -29.20
N ILE A 297 6.67 -25.04 -28.83
CA ILE A 297 6.24 -25.05 -27.42
C ILE A 297 7.29 -25.75 -26.54
N GLY A 298 7.49 -25.25 -25.33
CA GLY A 298 8.42 -25.82 -24.35
C GLY A 298 7.82 -27.01 -23.58
N GLY A 299 8.51 -27.39 -22.50
CA GLY A 299 8.05 -28.35 -21.50
C GLY A 299 7.84 -29.76 -22.08
N LEU A 300 6.75 -30.40 -21.67
CA LEU A 300 6.35 -31.74 -22.13
C LEU A 300 5.81 -31.77 -23.57
N LYS A 301 5.74 -30.62 -24.24
CA LYS A 301 5.28 -30.50 -25.63
C LYS A 301 3.91 -31.14 -25.84
N THR A 302 2.95 -30.76 -25.02
CA THR A 302 1.58 -31.29 -25.05
C THR A 302 0.58 -30.17 -25.26
N ILE A 303 -0.20 -30.26 -26.34
CA ILE A 303 -1.21 -29.27 -26.70
C ILE A 303 -2.52 -29.55 -25.95
N GLN A 304 -3.12 -28.50 -25.39
CA GLN A 304 -4.46 -28.49 -24.80
C GLN A 304 -5.16 -27.18 -25.19
N GLY A 305 -6.46 -27.08 -24.92
CA GLY A 305 -7.25 -25.88 -25.24
C GLY A 305 -7.45 -25.67 -26.74
N GLY A 306 -7.56 -24.41 -27.16
CA GLY A 306 -7.78 -24.04 -28.56
C GLY A 306 -9.14 -24.52 -29.07
N SER A 307 -9.19 -25.06 -30.30
CA SER A 307 -10.38 -25.72 -30.83
C SER A 307 -10.44 -27.22 -30.50
N GLY A 308 -9.33 -27.78 -30.01
CA GLY A 308 -9.25 -29.14 -29.47
C GLY A 308 -8.84 -30.22 -30.47
N TYR A 309 -8.62 -29.88 -31.74
CA TYR A 309 -8.24 -30.86 -32.78
C TYR A 309 -6.83 -31.42 -32.59
N ALA A 310 -5.87 -30.58 -32.18
CA ALA A 310 -4.47 -30.96 -31.98
C ALA A 310 -4.16 -31.45 -30.55
N LYS A 311 -5.18 -31.65 -29.71
CA LYS A 311 -5.03 -32.04 -28.30
C LYS A 311 -4.14 -33.26 -28.12
N GLY A 312 -3.19 -33.20 -27.19
CA GLY A 312 -2.29 -34.29 -26.79
C GLY A 312 -0.82 -34.01 -27.11
N PRO A 313 0.07 -34.99 -26.90
CA PRO A 313 1.49 -34.84 -27.15
C PRO A 313 1.79 -34.50 -28.61
N VAL A 314 2.74 -33.61 -28.84
CA VAL A 314 3.24 -33.28 -30.18
C VAL A 314 3.97 -34.51 -30.74
N ASP A 315 3.34 -35.21 -31.68
CA ASP A 315 3.90 -36.37 -32.39
C ASP A 315 3.72 -36.17 -33.90
N PRO A 316 4.81 -36.08 -34.68
CA PRO A 316 4.76 -35.93 -36.14
C PRO A 316 3.89 -36.95 -36.85
N LYS A 317 3.65 -38.13 -36.27
CA LYS A 317 2.78 -39.16 -36.86
C LYS A 317 1.29 -38.77 -36.85
N ARG A 318 0.89 -37.86 -35.96
CA ARG A 318 -0.50 -37.43 -35.78
C ARG A 318 -0.87 -36.25 -36.68
N VAL A 319 0.12 -35.50 -37.19
CA VAL A 319 -0.12 -34.22 -37.86
C VAL A 319 -1.03 -34.35 -39.09
N THR A 320 -0.90 -35.45 -39.85
CA THR A 320 -1.71 -35.70 -41.04
C THR A 320 -3.18 -35.93 -40.69
N GLU A 321 -3.45 -36.67 -39.62
CA GLU A 321 -4.82 -36.93 -39.12
C GLU A 321 -5.44 -35.62 -38.60
N ILE A 322 -4.72 -34.88 -37.77
CA ILE A 322 -5.16 -33.59 -37.22
C ILE A 322 -5.46 -32.59 -38.35
N LEU A 323 -4.60 -32.52 -39.37
CA LEU A 323 -4.79 -31.64 -40.52
C LEU A 323 -6.05 -32.01 -41.32
N GLN A 324 -6.31 -33.30 -41.52
CA GLN A 324 -7.53 -33.76 -42.18
C GLN A 324 -8.77 -33.35 -41.39
N ASP A 325 -8.77 -33.50 -40.06
CA ASP A 325 -9.88 -33.09 -39.22
C ASP A 325 -10.12 -31.57 -39.24
N LEU A 326 -9.05 -30.78 -39.21
CA LEU A 326 -9.12 -29.32 -39.36
C LEU A 326 -9.67 -28.91 -40.72
N GLN A 327 -9.22 -29.54 -41.81
CA GLN A 327 -9.74 -29.28 -43.16
C GLN A 327 -11.23 -29.68 -43.27
N HIS A 328 -11.63 -30.81 -42.70
CA HIS A 328 -13.05 -31.21 -42.62
C HIS A 328 -13.89 -30.20 -41.81
N ALA A 329 -13.29 -29.59 -40.79
CA ALA A 329 -13.91 -28.54 -39.98
C ALA A 329 -13.89 -27.14 -40.64
N GLY A 330 -13.30 -27.01 -41.82
CA GLY A 330 -13.29 -25.76 -42.60
C GLY A 330 -12.11 -24.83 -42.32
N TYR A 331 -11.05 -25.31 -41.66
CA TYR A 331 -9.81 -24.54 -41.49
C TYR A 331 -9.04 -24.48 -42.81
N ARG A 332 -8.61 -23.29 -43.20
CA ARG A 332 -7.80 -23.07 -44.40
C ARG A 332 -6.38 -23.57 -44.19
N HIS A 333 -5.80 -24.15 -45.23
CA HIS A 333 -4.43 -24.65 -45.24
C HIS A 333 -3.88 -24.56 -46.66
N THR A 334 -2.72 -23.94 -46.76
CA THR A 334 -1.90 -23.89 -47.97
C THR A 334 -0.48 -24.32 -47.59
N THR A 335 0.04 -25.35 -48.27
CA THR A 335 1.41 -25.83 -48.08
C THR A 335 2.40 -24.76 -48.54
N ASP A 336 3.42 -24.51 -47.75
CA ASP A 336 4.45 -23.51 -48.07
C ASP A 336 5.71 -24.20 -48.61
N ASP A 337 5.98 -24.03 -49.91
CA ASP A 337 7.15 -24.58 -50.60
C ASP A 337 8.42 -23.73 -50.38
N ALA A 338 8.34 -22.65 -49.59
CA ALA A 338 9.49 -21.80 -49.30
C ALA A 338 10.61 -22.57 -48.57
N ASP A 339 11.85 -22.36 -49.05
CA ASP A 339 13.09 -22.90 -48.48
C ASP A 339 13.43 -22.13 -47.20
N THR A 340 13.04 -22.69 -46.04
CA THR A 340 13.19 -22.08 -44.71
C THR A 340 14.61 -22.23 -44.13
N ASN A 341 15.62 -22.54 -44.95
CA ASN A 341 17.02 -22.71 -44.53
C ASN A 341 17.76 -21.37 -44.26
N GLY A 342 17.06 -20.24 -44.22
CA GLY A 342 17.64 -18.96 -43.80
C GLY A 342 17.76 -18.87 -42.28
N GLU A 343 18.86 -18.29 -41.79
CA GLU A 343 18.98 -17.93 -40.36
C GLU A 343 17.85 -16.96 -39.98
N THR A 344 16.86 -17.45 -39.22
CA THR A 344 15.84 -16.59 -38.61
C THR A 344 16.41 -15.99 -37.32
N GLU A 345 16.49 -14.67 -37.25
CA GLU A 345 16.85 -13.99 -36.00
C GLU A 345 15.73 -14.19 -34.97
N ALA A 346 16.10 -14.66 -33.78
CA ALA A 346 15.16 -14.80 -32.67
C ALA A 346 14.61 -13.43 -32.24
N CYS A 347 13.38 -13.40 -31.74
CA CYS A 347 12.80 -12.19 -31.17
C CYS A 347 13.68 -11.66 -30.02
N THR A 348 14.11 -10.40 -30.12
CA THR A 348 14.88 -9.71 -29.07
C THR A 348 14.08 -8.54 -28.52
N VAL A 349 14.23 -8.29 -27.22
CA VAL A 349 13.56 -7.19 -26.52
C VAL A 349 14.61 -6.33 -25.85
N ASP A 350 14.53 -5.01 -26.07
CA ASP A 350 15.37 -4.05 -25.35
C ASP A 350 15.11 -4.14 -23.83
N ARG A 351 16.17 -4.03 -23.02
CA ARG A 351 16.06 -4.15 -21.56
C ARG A 351 15.09 -3.16 -20.93
N SER A 352 15.00 -1.93 -21.43
CA SER A 352 14.06 -0.93 -20.90
C SER A 352 12.61 -1.34 -21.18
N LYS A 353 12.33 -1.87 -22.38
CA LYS A 353 11.01 -2.40 -22.73
C LYS A 353 10.68 -3.64 -21.90
N TYR A 354 11.66 -4.54 -21.72
CA TYR A 354 11.50 -5.73 -20.86
C TYR A 354 11.14 -5.33 -19.43
N ALA A 355 11.91 -4.42 -18.82
CA ALA A 355 11.68 -3.97 -17.45
C ALA A 355 10.34 -3.26 -17.27
N MET A 356 9.86 -2.55 -18.29
CA MET A 356 8.55 -1.89 -18.27
C MET A 356 7.38 -2.87 -18.30
N VAL A 357 7.53 -4.02 -18.97
CA VAL A 357 6.45 -5.00 -19.12
C VAL A 357 6.47 -6.06 -18.03
N TYR A 358 7.64 -6.63 -17.75
CA TYR A 358 7.79 -7.76 -16.82
C TYR A 358 8.46 -7.36 -15.52
N GLY A 359 8.87 -6.11 -15.34
CA GLY A 359 9.79 -5.72 -14.27
C GLY A 359 11.25 -6.07 -14.58
N PRO A 360 12.20 -5.50 -13.82
CA PRO A 360 13.62 -5.68 -14.07
C PRO A 360 14.07 -7.14 -13.96
N THR A 361 15.20 -7.44 -14.59
CA THR A 361 15.84 -8.77 -14.59
C THR A 361 17.32 -8.66 -14.17
N VAL A 362 18.05 -9.78 -14.21
CA VAL A 362 19.45 -9.87 -13.75
C VAL A 362 20.28 -8.72 -14.28
N GLY A 363 20.93 -8.00 -13.35
CA GLY A 363 21.82 -6.89 -13.68
C GLY A 363 21.18 -5.51 -13.57
N ASP A 364 19.85 -5.42 -13.71
CA ASP A 364 19.12 -4.16 -13.60
C ASP A 364 19.09 -3.68 -12.14
N SER A 365 18.92 -2.36 -11.95
CA SER A 365 18.87 -1.75 -10.62
C SER A 365 17.58 -0.97 -10.40
N LEU A 366 17.04 -1.02 -9.18
CA LEU A 366 15.87 -0.27 -8.75
C LEU A 366 16.24 0.68 -7.61
N ARG A 367 15.74 1.91 -7.67
CA ARG A 367 15.81 2.85 -6.55
C ARG A 367 14.71 2.54 -5.55
N LEU A 368 15.02 2.59 -4.26
CA LEU A 368 14.07 2.33 -3.19
C LEU A 368 13.42 3.62 -2.72
N GLY A 369 12.17 3.84 -3.10
CA GLY A 369 11.40 5.04 -2.75
C GLY A 369 12.07 6.32 -3.24
N SER A 370 12.05 7.34 -2.39
CA SER A 370 12.74 8.61 -2.60
C SER A 370 14.20 8.60 -2.09
N THR A 371 14.68 7.47 -1.55
CA THR A 371 16.03 7.32 -0.98
C THR A 371 17.09 7.22 -2.07
N ASP A 372 18.35 7.39 -1.72
CA ASP A 372 19.47 7.16 -2.65
C ASP A 372 19.95 5.69 -2.65
N LEU A 373 19.17 4.79 -2.05
CA LEU A 373 19.43 3.36 -2.11
C LEU A 373 19.05 2.77 -3.46
N TRP A 374 19.97 1.97 -4.00
CA TRP A 374 19.73 1.16 -5.19
C TRP A 374 20.01 -0.31 -4.90
N VAL A 375 19.12 -1.17 -5.38
CA VAL A 375 19.28 -2.63 -5.34
C VAL A 375 19.45 -3.17 -6.74
N LYS A 376 20.31 -4.17 -6.91
CA LYS A 376 20.56 -4.86 -8.16
C LYS A 376 19.96 -6.26 -8.12
N VAL A 377 19.23 -6.65 -9.17
CA VAL A 377 18.67 -8.00 -9.29
C VAL A 377 19.82 -9.01 -9.47
N GLU A 378 19.95 -9.94 -8.52
CA GLU A 378 21.06 -10.90 -8.44
C GLU A 378 20.79 -12.17 -9.25
N LYS A 379 19.52 -12.56 -9.35
CA LYS A 379 19.04 -13.76 -10.02
C LYS A 379 17.63 -13.52 -10.56
N ASP A 380 17.31 -14.18 -11.66
CA ASP A 380 15.97 -14.28 -12.21
C ASP A 380 15.66 -15.77 -12.43
N TYR A 381 14.48 -16.21 -12.01
CA TYR A 381 14.03 -17.58 -12.17
C TYR A 381 13.29 -17.81 -13.49
N THR A 382 12.93 -16.75 -14.22
CA THR A 382 12.21 -16.86 -15.48
C THR A 382 13.01 -17.56 -16.58
N VAL A 383 12.30 -18.04 -17.58
CA VAL A 383 12.85 -18.39 -18.89
C VAL A 383 12.36 -17.33 -19.87
N TYR A 384 13.28 -16.58 -20.49
CA TYR A 384 12.91 -15.44 -21.33
C TYR A 384 12.04 -15.87 -22.52
N GLY A 385 10.87 -15.24 -22.66
CA GLY A 385 9.85 -15.61 -23.64
C GLY A 385 8.67 -16.39 -23.03
N ASP A 386 8.85 -16.99 -21.85
CA ASP A 386 7.85 -17.79 -21.11
C ASP A 386 7.38 -17.07 -19.82
N GLU A 387 7.49 -15.74 -19.77
CA GLU A 387 6.98 -14.95 -18.65
C GLU A 387 5.46 -15.14 -18.48
N CYS A 388 5.04 -15.33 -17.22
CA CYS A 388 3.63 -15.35 -16.87
C CYS A 388 3.06 -13.93 -16.95
N THR A 389 1.98 -13.72 -17.71
CA THR A 389 1.25 -12.46 -17.83
C THR A 389 -0.24 -12.75 -17.93
N LEU A 390 -1.06 -11.96 -17.25
CA LEU A 390 -2.52 -12.10 -17.26
C LEU A 390 -3.19 -10.99 -18.08
N GLY A 391 -4.22 -11.36 -18.85
CA GLY A 391 -5.03 -10.41 -19.62
C GLY A 391 -5.51 -10.96 -20.96
N CYS A 392 -6.22 -10.12 -21.72
CA CYS A 392 -6.70 -10.48 -23.06
C CYS A 392 -5.52 -10.83 -23.98
N GLY A 393 -5.51 -12.05 -24.52
CA GLY A 393 -4.46 -12.54 -25.42
C GLY A 393 -3.09 -12.77 -24.77
N LYS A 394 -3.00 -12.72 -23.43
CA LYS A 394 -1.75 -12.91 -22.67
C LYS A 394 -1.39 -14.39 -22.50
N THR A 395 -0.34 -14.68 -21.72
CA THR A 395 0.23 -16.03 -21.60
C THR A 395 -0.60 -16.96 -20.70
N ILE A 396 -1.14 -16.47 -19.58
CA ILE A 396 -1.96 -17.25 -18.64
C ILE A 396 -3.37 -17.43 -19.20
N ARG A 397 -3.54 -18.45 -20.04
CA ARG A 397 -4.81 -18.88 -20.64
C ARG A 397 -4.83 -20.41 -20.77
N ASP A 398 -6.04 -20.97 -20.86
CA ASP A 398 -6.28 -22.42 -20.96
C ASP A 398 -5.41 -23.09 -22.04
N GLY A 399 -4.67 -24.12 -21.62
CA GLY A 399 -3.79 -24.91 -22.47
C GLY A 399 -2.51 -24.21 -22.91
N MET A 400 -2.30 -22.96 -22.50
CA MET A 400 -1.14 -22.12 -22.81
C MET A 400 -0.29 -22.02 -21.55
N GLY A 401 -0.19 -20.86 -20.89
CA GLY A 401 0.45 -20.71 -19.59
C GLY A 401 -0.38 -21.21 -18.40
N ALA A 402 -1.69 -21.45 -18.57
CA ALA A 402 -2.52 -22.14 -17.59
C ALA A 402 -2.75 -23.60 -18.03
N ALA A 403 -2.40 -24.55 -17.19
CA ALA A 403 -2.53 -25.97 -17.45
C ALA A 403 -4.01 -26.41 -17.42
N SER A 404 -4.42 -27.14 -18.46
CA SER A 404 -5.77 -27.69 -18.57
C SER A 404 -5.88 -29.06 -17.91
N GLY A 405 -6.99 -29.31 -17.22
CA GLY A 405 -7.32 -30.63 -16.68
C GLY A 405 -6.55 -31.05 -15.43
N CYS A 406 -5.87 -30.11 -14.77
CA CYS A 406 -5.27 -30.29 -13.45
C CYS A 406 -6.34 -30.19 -12.35
N THR A 407 -6.17 -30.92 -11.25
CA THR A 407 -7.06 -30.78 -10.09
C THR A 407 -6.68 -29.56 -9.25
N ASP A 408 -7.50 -29.22 -8.25
CA ASP A 408 -7.15 -28.18 -7.29
C ASP A 408 -5.85 -28.50 -6.55
N GLU A 409 -5.67 -29.76 -6.15
CA GLU A 409 -4.48 -30.23 -5.42
C GLU A 409 -3.19 -30.12 -6.25
N ASP A 410 -3.29 -30.23 -7.58
CA ASP A 410 -2.16 -30.08 -8.49
C ASP A 410 -1.75 -28.61 -8.70
N CYS A 411 -2.68 -27.67 -8.47
CA CYS A 411 -2.53 -26.25 -8.80
C CYS A 411 -2.27 -25.39 -7.57
N LEU A 412 -1.59 -24.26 -7.79
CA LEU A 412 -1.49 -23.19 -6.79
C LEU A 412 -2.88 -22.59 -6.51
N ASP A 413 -3.11 -22.13 -5.27
CA ASP A 413 -4.30 -21.32 -4.95
C ASP A 413 -4.13 -19.89 -5.48
N LEU A 414 -2.92 -19.36 -5.33
CA LEU A 414 -2.52 -18.03 -5.78
C LEU A 414 -1.09 -18.09 -6.33
N VAL A 415 -0.84 -17.36 -7.42
CA VAL A 415 0.51 -17.04 -7.89
C VAL A 415 0.72 -15.53 -7.96
N ILE A 416 1.85 -15.06 -7.42
CA ILE A 416 2.30 -13.68 -7.58
C ILE A 416 3.39 -13.70 -8.67
N ILE A 417 3.07 -13.18 -9.85
CA ILE A 417 3.95 -13.28 -11.02
C ILE A 417 4.92 -12.10 -11.11
N ASN A 418 6.12 -12.37 -11.61
CA ASN A 418 7.12 -11.36 -11.94
C ASN A 418 7.55 -10.45 -10.77
N ALA A 419 7.56 -10.94 -9.53
CA ALA A 419 7.91 -10.13 -8.37
C ALA A 419 9.44 -9.94 -8.23
N VAL A 420 9.88 -8.72 -7.95
CA VAL A 420 11.24 -8.48 -7.44
C VAL A 420 11.23 -8.68 -5.93
N VAL A 421 11.72 -9.82 -5.48
CA VAL A 421 11.83 -10.16 -4.06
C VAL A 421 13.01 -9.43 -3.45
N ILE A 422 12.78 -8.69 -2.37
CA ILE A 422 13.82 -8.20 -1.46
C ILE A 422 13.62 -8.91 -0.13
N ASP A 423 14.59 -9.74 0.23
CA ASP A 423 14.60 -10.53 1.46
C ASP A 423 16.04 -10.67 1.97
N TRP A 424 16.21 -11.06 3.24
CA TRP A 424 17.55 -11.30 3.79
C TRP A 424 18.30 -12.40 3.03
N THR A 425 17.58 -13.36 2.46
CA THR A 425 18.14 -14.46 1.65
C THR A 425 18.68 -14.00 0.29
N GLY A 426 18.18 -12.90 -0.27
CA GLY A 426 18.49 -12.53 -1.65
C GLY A 426 17.70 -11.34 -2.18
N ILE A 427 18.21 -10.75 -3.27
CA ILE A 427 17.44 -9.80 -4.10
C ILE A 427 17.32 -10.40 -5.50
N PHE A 428 16.15 -10.96 -5.81
CA PHE A 428 15.95 -11.76 -7.01
C PHE A 428 14.55 -11.60 -7.60
N LYS A 429 14.39 -11.98 -8.86
CA LYS A 429 13.15 -11.96 -9.60
C LYS A 429 12.57 -13.37 -9.69
N ALA A 430 11.32 -13.56 -9.28
CA ALA A 430 10.64 -14.86 -9.32
C ALA A 430 9.12 -14.71 -9.32
N ASP A 431 8.44 -15.79 -9.72
CA ASP A 431 7.05 -16.02 -9.36
C ASP A 431 6.98 -16.65 -7.97
N ILE A 432 5.96 -16.30 -7.18
CA ILE A 432 5.71 -16.83 -5.83
C ILE A 432 4.40 -17.60 -5.83
N GLY A 433 4.47 -18.91 -5.58
CA GLY A 433 3.31 -19.77 -5.45
C GLY A 433 2.84 -19.88 -4.01
N VAL A 434 1.52 -19.85 -3.82
CA VAL A 434 0.85 -20.01 -2.53
C VAL A 434 -0.13 -21.18 -2.60
N LYS A 435 -0.11 -22.05 -1.59
CA LYS A 435 -1.07 -23.13 -1.37
C LYS A 435 -1.39 -23.24 0.13
N ASP A 436 -2.66 -23.35 0.49
CA ASP A 436 -3.15 -23.45 1.87
C ASP A 436 -2.64 -22.31 2.79
N GLY A 437 -2.46 -21.13 2.20
CA GLY A 437 -1.94 -19.92 2.87
C GLY A 437 -0.44 -19.96 3.22
N LEU A 438 0.30 -20.94 2.69
CA LEU A 438 1.75 -21.08 2.80
C LEU A 438 2.42 -20.76 1.46
N ILE A 439 3.65 -20.25 1.51
CA ILE A 439 4.51 -20.15 0.34
C ILE A 439 4.87 -21.58 -0.07
N SER A 440 4.32 -22.07 -1.17
CA SER A 440 4.54 -23.44 -1.65
C SER A 440 5.70 -23.52 -2.64
N GLY A 441 5.99 -22.44 -3.37
CA GLY A 441 7.07 -22.41 -4.36
C GLY A 441 7.59 -20.99 -4.62
N ILE A 442 8.89 -20.91 -4.94
CA ILE A 442 9.57 -19.69 -5.38
C ILE A 442 10.38 -20.07 -6.61
N GLY A 443 10.01 -19.56 -7.77
CA GLY A 443 10.61 -20.02 -9.02
C GLY A 443 9.94 -19.47 -10.25
N LYS A 444 9.74 -20.33 -11.24
CA LYS A 444 8.99 -20.02 -12.47
C LYS A 444 7.70 -20.81 -12.46
N ALA A 445 6.58 -20.10 -12.46
CA ALA A 445 5.26 -20.69 -12.55
C ALA A 445 4.83 -20.91 -14.00
N GLY A 446 3.71 -21.59 -14.20
CA GLY A 446 3.05 -21.70 -15.50
C GLY A 446 2.54 -23.10 -15.78
N ASN A 447 2.66 -23.52 -17.03
CA ASN A 447 2.18 -24.82 -17.49
C ASN A 447 3.35 -25.70 -17.96
N PRO A 448 3.70 -26.79 -17.24
CA PRO A 448 4.80 -27.66 -17.63
C PRO A 448 4.55 -28.40 -18.95
N ALA A 449 3.32 -28.40 -19.48
CA ALA A 449 3.01 -28.98 -20.78
C ALA A 449 3.56 -28.17 -21.96
N THR A 450 3.79 -26.87 -21.78
CA THR A 450 4.02 -25.91 -22.88
C THR A 450 5.13 -24.90 -22.60
N MET A 451 5.57 -24.77 -21.35
CA MET A 451 6.62 -23.82 -20.94
C MET A 451 7.83 -24.56 -20.36
N ASP A 452 9.02 -24.06 -20.65
CA ASP A 452 10.25 -24.60 -20.10
C ASP A 452 10.50 -24.10 -18.65
N GLY A 453 11.16 -24.91 -17.84
CA GLY A 453 11.64 -24.52 -16.52
C GLY A 453 10.57 -24.29 -15.45
N VAL A 454 9.30 -24.67 -15.69
CA VAL A 454 8.24 -24.58 -14.67
C VAL A 454 8.66 -25.40 -13.45
N SER A 455 8.73 -24.74 -12.31
CA SER A 455 9.19 -25.33 -11.05
C SER A 455 8.16 -26.32 -10.50
N ASP A 456 8.64 -27.33 -9.76
CA ASP A 456 7.78 -28.32 -9.13
C ASP A 456 6.72 -27.62 -8.26
N GLN A 457 5.46 -28.08 -8.36
CA GLN A 457 4.31 -27.52 -7.62
C GLN A 457 3.98 -26.05 -7.93
N MET A 458 4.52 -25.47 -8.99
CA MET A 458 4.20 -24.10 -9.44
C MET A 458 3.30 -24.08 -10.66
N ILE A 459 2.34 -25.01 -10.71
CA ILE A 459 1.38 -25.13 -11.80
C ILE A 459 0.28 -24.08 -11.62
N ILE A 460 0.05 -23.29 -12.68
CA ILE A 460 -1.11 -22.41 -12.79
C ILE A 460 -2.20 -23.19 -13.50
N GLY A 461 -3.38 -23.34 -12.90
CA GLY A 461 -4.53 -24.01 -13.51
C GLY A 461 -5.82 -23.21 -13.33
N SER A 462 -6.96 -23.86 -13.56
CA SER A 462 -8.29 -23.21 -13.49
C SER A 462 -8.66 -22.72 -12.09
N ASN A 463 -8.01 -23.23 -11.03
CA ASN A 463 -8.28 -22.89 -9.63
C ASN A 463 -7.23 -21.93 -9.04
N THR A 464 -6.35 -21.37 -9.87
CA THR A 464 -5.27 -20.48 -9.43
C THR A 464 -5.66 -19.01 -9.64
N ASP A 465 -5.66 -18.22 -8.58
CA ASP A 465 -5.74 -16.76 -8.66
C ASP A 465 -4.36 -16.16 -8.98
N VAL A 466 -4.33 -14.93 -9.48
CA VAL A 466 -3.09 -14.30 -9.97
C VAL A 466 -2.98 -12.86 -9.50
N ILE A 467 -1.83 -12.51 -8.92
CA ILE A 467 -1.43 -11.12 -8.67
C ILE A 467 -0.24 -10.78 -9.56
N ASP A 468 -0.37 -9.72 -10.36
CA ASP A 468 0.74 -9.23 -11.18
C ASP A 468 1.62 -8.26 -10.38
N ALA A 469 2.86 -8.69 -10.11
CA ALA A 469 3.89 -7.90 -9.45
C ALA A 469 4.99 -7.46 -10.42
N GLY A 470 4.74 -7.49 -11.73
CA GLY A 470 5.63 -6.91 -12.74
C GLY A 470 5.96 -5.45 -12.44
N GLY A 471 7.24 -5.15 -12.22
CA GLY A 471 7.71 -3.81 -11.83
C GLY A 471 7.48 -3.44 -10.36
N LYS A 472 6.97 -4.37 -9.54
CA LYS A 472 6.75 -4.18 -8.10
C LYS A 472 7.80 -4.94 -7.28
N ILE A 473 7.99 -4.49 -6.05
CA ILE A 473 8.84 -5.13 -5.06
C ILE A 473 7.97 -5.96 -4.11
N LEU A 474 8.42 -7.15 -3.76
CA LEU A 474 7.79 -8.02 -2.78
C LEU A 474 8.72 -8.27 -1.60
N THR A 475 8.20 -8.12 -0.39
CA THR A 475 8.91 -8.43 0.86
C THR A 475 8.07 -9.34 1.75
N ALA A 476 8.69 -9.93 2.76
CA ALA A 476 7.94 -10.45 3.90
C ALA A 476 7.21 -9.30 4.63
N GLY A 477 6.11 -9.63 5.29
CA GLY A 477 5.45 -8.71 6.21
C GLY A 477 6.32 -8.39 7.43
N GLY A 478 6.32 -7.12 7.83
CA GLY A 478 7.11 -6.64 8.97
C GLY A 478 6.63 -7.23 10.30
N ILE A 479 7.57 -7.40 11.22
CA ILE A 479 7.36 -7.96 12.54
C ILE A 479 7.83 -6.94 13.57
N ASP A 480 6.87 -6.33 14.25
CA ASP A 480 7.15 -5.40 15.34
C ASP A 480 7.06 -6.13 16.67
N THR A 481 8.16 -6.13 17.41
CA THR A 481 8.28 -6.87 18.67
C THR A 481 8.18 -6.02 19.91
N HIS A 482 8.09 -4.69 19.79
CA HIS A 482 7.97 -3.78 20.93
C HIS A 482 6.64 -3.01 20.87
N VAL A 483 5.52 -3.74 20.92
CA VAL A 483 4.19 -3.14 20.82
C VAL A 483 3.57 -2.96 22.20
N HIS A 484 3.08 -1.76 22.50
CA HIS A 484 2.20 -1.52 23.64
C HIS A 484 0.75 -1.60 23.15
N HIS A 485 -0.02 -2.60 23.59
CA HIS A 485 -1.42 -2.77 23.21
C HIS A 485 -2.34 -1.76 23.94
N ILE A 486 -2.25 -0.50 23.52
CA ILE A 486 -2.94 0.65 24.11
C ILE A 486 -4.29 0.87 23.44
N CYS A 487 -4.38 0.70 22.12
CA CYS A 487 -5.66 0.83 21.41
C CYS A 487 -5.75 -0.05 20.14
N PRO A 488 -6.95 -0.54 19.77
CA PRO A 488 -7.11 -1.41 18.60
C PRO A 488 -6.80 -0.73 17.26
N GLN A 489 -6.82 0.61 17.20
CA GLN A 489 -6.48 1.38 15.99
C GLN A 489 -5.05 1.12 15.52
N GLN A 490 -4.15 0.72 16.44
CA GLN A 490 -2.78 0.33 16.12
C GLN A 490 -2.73 -0.78 15.07
N ALA A 491 -3.70 -1.70 15.04
CA ALA A 491 -3.76 -2.76 14.04
C ALA A 491 -3.91 -2.21 12.62
N SER A 492 -4.84 -1.28 12.40
CA SER A 492 -5.05 -0.65 11.10
C SER A 492 -3.85 0.18 10.67
N VAL A 493 -3.20 0.87 11.60
CA VAL A 493 -2.01 1.67 11.33
C VAL A 493 -0.80 0.78 10.98
N ALA A 494 -0.59 -0.30 11.72
CA ALA A 494 0.50 -1.25 11.48
C ALA A 494 0.35 -1.94 10.11
N ILE A 495 -0.83 -2.51 9.81
CA ILE A 495 -1.04 -3.19 8.54
C ILE A 495 -0.94 -2.23 7.36
N ALA A 496 -1.40 -0.99 7.49
CA ALA A 496 -1.26 0.03 6.46
C ALA A 496 0.21 0.42 6.17
N SER A 497 1.14 0.09 7.06
CA SER A 497 2.59 0.29 6.88
C SER A 497 3.34 -0.97 6.41
N GLY A 498 2.65 -2.10 6.23
CA GLY A 498 3.28 -3.37 5.83
C GLY A 498 3.71 -4.27 6.99
N ILE A 499 3.35 -3.94 8.23
CA ILE A 499 3.56 -4.83 9.39
C ILE A 499 2.44 -5.86 9.44
N THR A 500 2.78 -7.14 9.56
CA THR A 500 1.83 -8.26 9.61
C THR A 500 1.80 -8.98 10.95
N THR A 501 2.77 -8.69 11.83
CA THR A 501 2.92 -9.33 13.14
C THR A 501 3.21 -8.31 14.24
N LEU A 502 2.44 -8.36 15.33
CA LEU A 502 2.59 -7.50 16.51
C LEU A 502 2.88 -8.36 17.74
N PHE A 503 4.03 -8.13 18.36
CA PHE A 503 4.44 -8.74 19.62
C PHE A 503 4.52 -7.68 20.71
N GLY A 504 3.84 -7.94 21.82
CA GLY A 504 3.65 -6.89 22.81
C GLY A 504 2.72 -7.26 23.94
N GLY A 505 2.38 -6.27 24.75
CA GLY A 505 1.51 -6.46 25.90
C GLY A 505 0.76 -5.19 26.25
N GLY A 506 -0.33 -5.36 26.99
CA GLY A 506 -1.22 -4.27 27.39
C GLY A 506 -2.67 -4.72 27.46
N THR A 507 -3.49 -3.91 28.09
CA THR A 507 -4.93 -4.17 28.30
C THR A 507 -5.77 -2.95 27.92
N GLY A 508 -5.36 -2.19 26.89
CA GLY A 508 -5.90 -0.88 26.58
C GLY A 508 -5.17 0.26 27.30
N PRO A 509 -5.72 1.49 27.35
CA PRO A 509 -5.03 2.69 27.84
C PRO A 509 -4.98 2.76 29.38
N SER A 510 -4.54 1.70 30.03
CA SER A 510 -4.24 1.69 31.46
C SER A 510 -2.89 2.32 31.74
N THR A 511 -2.69 2.85 32.95
CA THR A 511 -1.39 3.38 33.38
C THR A 511 -0.26 2.36 33.20
N SER A 512 -0.53 1.07 33.41
CA SER A 512 0.49 0.03 33.21
C SER A 512 0.83 -0.19 31.74
N SER A 513 -0.17 -0.21 30.85
CA SER A 513 0.06 -0.52 29.43
C SER A 513 0.67 0.65 28.66
N THR A 514 0.41 1.87 29.12
CA THR A 514 1.02 3.10 28.58
C THR A 514 2.48 3.27 28.98
N ALA A 515 2.95 2.52 29.99
CA ALA A 515 4.34 2.52 30.45
C ALA A 515 5.09 1.24 30.10
N VAL A 516 4.42 0.07 30.12
CA VAL A 516 5.07 -1.24 29.94
C VAL A 516 4.23 -2.14 29.06
N ASN A 517 4.82 -2.70 28.00
CA ASN A 517 4.20 -3.67 27.11
C ASN A 517 4.04 -5.07 27.73
N SER A 518 3.27 -5.17 28.82
CA SER A 518 2.97 -6.45 29.49
C SER A 518 1.48 -6.63 29.77
N THR A 519 0.95 -7.80 29.43
CA THR A 519 -0.41 -8.24 29.75
C THR A 519 -0.36 -9.14 30.98
N THR A 520 -0.82 -8.65 32.12
CA THR A 520 -0.79 -9.38 33.39
C THR A 520 -2.11 -10.12 33.67
N SER A 521 -2.09 -11.11 34.55
CA SER A 521 -3.25 -11.93 34.95
C SER A 521 -3.78 -12.88 33.88
N LYS A 522 -4.05 -14.14 34.29
CA LYS A 522 -4.66 -15.18 33.43
C LYS A 522 -5.93 -14.70 32.74
N ARG A 523 -6.72 -13.87 33.42
CA ARG A 523 -7.98 -13.34 32.89
C ARG A 523 -7.72 -12.37 31.74
N TYR A 524 -6.82 -11.41 31.89
CA TYR A 524 -6.60 -10.41 30.84
C TYR A 524 -5.80 -10.98 29.68
N ILE A 525 -4.88 -11.92 29.91
CA ILE A 525 -4.19 -12.66 28.84
C ILE A 525 -5.23 -13.33 27.93
N LYS A 526 -6.17 -14.09 28.51
CA LYS A 526 -7.28 -14.69 27.76
C LYS A 526 -8.13 -13.65 27.03
N GLN A 527 -8.49 -12.55 27.68
CA GLN A 527 -9.33 -11.51 27.07
C GLN A 527 -8.62 -10.78 25.92
N MET A 528 -7.31 -10.56 26.02
CA MET A 528 -6.53 -9.96 24.93
C MET A 528 -6.43 -10.89 23.73
N MET A 529 -6.21 -12.19 23.94
CA MET A 529 -6.26 -13.17 22.85
C MET A 529 -7.63 -13.14 22.15
N GLN A 530 -8.72 -13.10 22.92
CA GLN A 530 -10.08 -12.99 22.38
C GLN A 530 -10.32 -11.66 21.64
N ALA A 531 -9.72 -10.57 22.10
CA ALA A 531 -9.86 -9.25 21.48
C ALA A 531 -9.08 -9.16 20.15
N CYS A 532 -7.92 -9.81 20.06
CA CYS A 532 -7.07 -9.81 18.87
C CYS A 532 -7.56 -10.78 17.77
N ASP A 533 -8.40 -11.76 18.10
CA ASP A 533 -8.86 -12.85 17.21
C ASP A 533 -9.57 -12.37 15.93
N GLN A 534 -10.07 -11.13 15.91
CA GLN A 534 -10.78 -10.53 14.77
C GLN A 534 -9.93 -9.53 13.98
N LEU A 535 -8.68 -9.31 14.39
CA LEU A 535 -7.78 -8.34 13.76
C LEU A 535 -6.89 -9.05 12.74
N PRO A 536 -6.68 -8.49 11.54
CA PRO A 536 -5.99 -9.18 10.43
C PRO A 536 -4.46 -9.17 10.57
N LEU A 537 -3.94 -9.51 11.75
CA LEU A 537 -2.52 -9.52 12.08
C LEU A 537 -2.19 -10.76 12.92
N ASN A 538 -0.93 -11.18 12.90
CA ASN A 538 -0.43 -12.15 13.86
C ASN A 538 -0.17 -11.44 15.20
N TYR A 539 -0.50 -12.08 16.32
CA TYR A 539 -0.30 -11.50 17.65
C TYR A 539 0.54 -12.38 18.56
N GLY A 540 1.44 -11.74 19.29
CA GLY A 540 2.22 -12.31 20.36
C GLY A 540 2.01 -11.59 21.68
N ILE A 541 1.44 -12.26 22.68
CA ILE A 541 1.15 -11.65 23.98
C ILE A 541 2.32 -11.83 24.95
N VAL A 542 2.84 -10.72 25.47
CA VAL A 542 3.97 -10.65 26.40
C VAL A 542 3.45 -10.45 27.83
N GLY A 543 3.94 -11.27 28.76
CA GLY A 543 3.63 -11.16 30.18
C GLY A 543 4.60 -10.26 30.94
N LYS A 544 4.36 -10.04 32.22
CA LYS A 544 5.27 -9.29 33.10
C LYS A 544 6.31 -10.22 33.71
N GLY A 545 7.58 -9.89 33.52
CA GLY A 545 8.75 -10.59 34.07
C GLY A 545 9.27 -10.03 35.41
N SER A 546 8.90 -8.80 35.78
CA SER A 546 9.35 -8.16 37.03
C SER A 546 8.68 -8.77 38.28
N ASP A 547 9.15 -9.93 38.72
CA ASP A 547 8.76 -10.60 39.97
C ASP A 547 9.99 -11.36 40.53
N SER A 548 10.19 -11.30 41.85
CA SER A 548 11.23 -12.08 42.54
C SER A 548 10.78 -13.49 42.92
N GLY A 549 9.51 -13.83 42.66
CA GLY A 549 8.94 -15.16 42.78
C GLY A 549 8.57 -15.76 41.43
N LYS A 550 8.64 -17.10 41.32
CA LYS A 550 8.34 -17.82 40.06
C LYS A 550 6.86 -18.09 39.81
N VAL A 551 6.04 -18.12 40.86
CA VAL A 551 4.64 -18.59 40.78
C VAL A 551 3.81 -17.70 39.86
N GLY A 552 3.90 -16.37 40.03
CA GLY A 552 3.18 -15.41 39.20
C GLY A 552 3.64 -15.41 37.74
N LEU A 553 4.94 -15.58 37.50
CA LEU A 553 5.50 -15.68 36.15
C LEU A 553 4.99 -16.94 35.43
N ARG A 554 5.06 -18.11 36.07
CA ARG A 554 4.53 -19.37 35.53
C ARG A 554 3.03 -19.32 35.27
N ASP A 555 2.28 -18.64 36.14
CA ASP A 555 0.85 -18.43 35.95
C ASP A 555 0.52 -17.69 34.65
N GLN A 556 1.38 -16.75 34.24
CA GLN A 556 1.25 -16.04 32.95
C GLN A 556 1.66 -16.93 31.78
N CYS A 557 2.79 -17.65 31.88
CA CYS A 557 3.24 -18.59 30.84
C CYS A 557 2.17 -19.66 30.56
N ASN A 558 1.61 -20.26 31.62
CA ASN A 558 0.54 -21.25 31.51
C ASN A 558 -0.78 -20.66 30.96
N ALA A 559 -0.97 -19.34 31.05
CA ALA A 559 -2.12 -18.67 30.43
C ALA A 559 -1.88 -18.36 28.93
N GLY A 560 -0.67 -18.56 28.43
CA GLY A 560 -0.31 -18.49 27.01
C GLY A 560 0.44 -17.23 26.58
N VAL A 561 1.16 -16.55 27.50
CA VAL A 561 2.15 -15.56 27.05
C VAL A 561 3.35 -16.25 26.42
N ILE A 562 3.97 -15.60 25.45
CA ILE A 562 5.07 -16.17 24.66
C ILE A 562 6.41 -15.46 24.88
N ALA A 563 6.42 -14.46 25.77
CA ALA A 563 7.61 -13.84 26.33
C ALA A 563 7.27 -13.16 27.66
N LEU A 564 8.30 -12.76 28.41
CA LEU A 564 8.17 -11.96 29.63
C LEU A 564 8.99 -10.67 29.52
N LYS A 565 8.39 -9.52 29.87
CA LYS A 565 9.04 -8.20 29.92
C LYS A 565 9.48 -7.85 31.33
N LEU A 566 10.79 -7.68 31.53
CA LEU A 566 11.39 -6.99 32.67
C LEU A 566 11.40 -5.49 32.38
N HIS A 567 10.98 -4.67 33.35
CA HIS A 567 10.89 -3.21 33.19
C HIS A 567 11.20 -2.46 34.48
N GLU A 568 11.85 -1.31 34.38
CA GLU A 568 12.28 -0.47 35.52
C GLU A 568 11.09 0.04 36.35
N ASP A 569 10.00 0.48 35.72
CA ASP A 569 8.75 0.89 36.36
C ASP A 569 8.12 -0.15 37.31
N PHE A 570 8.44 -1.44 37.13
CA PHE A 570 8.04 -2.53 38.03
C PHE A 570 9.21 -3.14 38.80
N GLY A 571 10.39 -2.54 38.72
CA GLY A 571 11.64 -3.02 39.28
C GLY A 571 12.39 -3.96 38.34
N CYS A 572 13.43 -3.46 37.69
CA CYS A 572 14.39 -4.24 36.91
C CYS A 572 15.63 -4.60 37.75
N THR A 573 15.39 -5.18 38.93
CA THR A 573 16.45 -5.47 39.90
C THR A 573 17.18 -6.78 39.59
N PRO A 574 18.40 -6.99 40.12
CA PRO A 574 19.09 -8.29 40.04
C PRO A 574 18.22 -9.51 40.42
N SER A 575 17.32 -9.36 41.40
CA SER A 575 16.44 -10.44 41.85
C SER A 575 15.34 -10.78 40.84
N THR A 576 14.75 -9.78 40.18
CA THR A 576 13.71 -9.99 39.16
C THR A 576 14.33 -10.53 37.86
N ILE A 577 15.47 -9.97 37.43
CA ILE A 577 16.24 -10.46 36.28
C ILE A 577 16.60 -11.93 36.49
N ASP A 578 17.18 -12.27 37.64
CA ASP A 578 17.57 -13.63 37.91
C ASP A 578 16.35 -14.56 38.04
N THR A 579 15.25 -14.15 38.65
CA THR A 579 14.05 -15.02 38.73
C THR A 579 13.46 -15.35 37.36
N CYS A 580 13.42 -14.35 36.47
CA CYS A 580 12.97 -14.52 35.09
C CYS A 580 13.92 -15.43 34.29
N LEU A 581 15.23 -15.29 34.50
CA LEU A 581 16.30 -15.95 33.72
C LEU A 581 16.99 -17.16 34.40
N ARG A 582 16.72 -17.57 35.66
CA ARG A 582 17.50 -18.58 36.43
C ARG A 582 17.28 -20.06 36.13
N LEU A 583 18.27 -20.66 35.46
CA LEU A 583 18.82 -21.99 35.76
C LEU A 583 19.81 -21.92 36.95
N GLN A 584 19.62 -22.71 38.00
CA GLN A 584 20.60 -22.81 39.10
C GLN A 584 21.58 -23.95 38.83
N THR A 585 22.84 -23.65 38.48
CA THR A 585 23.96 -24.55 38.77
C THR A 585 24.61 -24.10 40.08
N PRO A 586 24.90 -25.00 41.04
CA PRO A 586 25.58 -24.62 42.27
C PRO A 586 27.02 -24.23 41.94
N ALA A 587 27.49 -23.13 42.52
CA ALA A 587 28.92 -22.86 42.62
C ALA A 587 29.61 -24.05 43.34
N PRO A 588 30.82 -24.47 42.95
CA PRO A 588 31.52 -25.53 43.66
C PRO A 588 31.96 -25.00 45.03
N ILE A 589 31.17 -25.28 46.07
CA ILE A 589 31.69 -25.30 47.43
C ILE A 589 32.39 -26.63 47.58
N GLN A 590 33.71 -26.57 47.64
CA GLN A 590 34.58 -27.68 47.99
C GLN A 590 34.38 -28.00 49.48
N SER A 591 33.30 -28.70 49.83
CA SER A 591 33.19 -29.38 51.12
C SER A 591 32.59 -30.76 50.92
N SER A 592 33.43 -31.75 51.14
CA SER A 592 33.07 -33.15 51.19
C SER A 592 31.92 -33.36 52.19
N ILE A 593 30.85 -34.02 51.72
CA ILE A 593 29.81 -34.77 52.45
C ILE A 593 28.38 -34.38 52.02
N SER A 594 27.67 -35.42 51.59
CA SER A 594 26.22 -35.60 51.42
C SER A 594 25.63 -35.44 50.01
N THR A 595 24.99 -36.54 49.62
CA THR A 595 24.20 -36.82 48.44
C THR A 595 23.04 -35.82 48.29
N PHE A 596 23.25 -34.75 47.53
CA PHE A 596 22.16 -33.87 47.07
C PHE A 596 21.74 -34.28 45.66
N LYS A 597 20.45 -34.60 45.50
CA LYS A 597 19.80 -34.76 44.17
C LYS A 597 20.02 -33.48 43.36
N LEU A 598 20.61 -33.60 42.18
CA LEU A 598 20.58 -32.58 41.14
C LEU A 598 19.11 -32.37 40.71
N THR A 599 18.44 -31.39 41.28
CA THR A 599 17.17 -30.88 40.74
C THR A 599 17.54 -29.69 39.86
N SER A 600 17.51 -29.85 38.54
CA SER A 600 17.70 -28.75 37.59
C SER A 600 16.55 -27.75 37.76
N VAL A 601 16.79 -26.66 38.50
CA VAL A 601 15.78 -25.60 38.65
C VAL A 601 15.97 -24.63 37.49
N LEU A 602 15.20 -24.81 36.40
CA LEU A 602 15.14 -23.93 35.23
C LEU A 602 14.54 -22.55 35.55
N SER A 603 14.88 -21.55 34.73
CA SER A 603 14.30 -20.21 34.72
C SER A 603 12.85 -20.31 34.34
N VAL A 604 12.05 -19.25 34.55
CA VAL A 604 10.71 -19.29 33.95
C VAL A 604 10.80 -19.23 32.43
N CYS A 605 11.67 -18.40 31.85
CA CYS A 605 11.86 -18.35 30.40
C CYS A 605 12.41 -19.67 29.82
N GLU A 606 13.46 -20.24 30.41
CA GLU A 606 14.04 -21.52 29.98
C GLU A 606 13.10 -22.74 30.22
N GLU A 607 12.30 -22.74 31.29
CA GLU A 607 11.32 -23.81 31.56
C GLU A 607 10.22 -23.85 30.50
N HIS A 608 9.85 -22.70 29.97
CA HIS A 608 8.77 -22.54 29.01
C HIS A 608 9.24 -22.34 27.56
N ASP A 609 10.56 -22.28 27.32
CA ASP A 609 11.17 -21.98 26.03
C ASP A 609 10.60 -20.70 25.39
N ILE A 610 10.60 -19.61 26.18
CA ILE A 610 10.11 -18.29 25.76
C ILE A 610 11.17 -17.21 25.92
N GLN A 611 11.08 -16.17 25.10
CA GLN A 611 12.04 -15.06 25.15
C GLN A 611 11.86 -14.20 26.42
N CYS A 612 12.96 -13.61 26.89
CA CYS A 612 12.95 -12.55 27.90
C CYS A 612 13.25 -11.20 27.25
N HIS A 613 12.35 -10.24 27.41
CA HIS A 613 12.55 -8.86 26.99
C HIS A 613 12.96 -8.01 28.19
N ILE A 614 13.88 -7.07 28.02
CA ILE A 614 14.32 -6.21 29.12
C ILE A 614 14.37 -4.73 28.73
N HIS A 615 13.86 -3.93 29.65
CA HIS A 615 14.15 -2.51 29.83
C HIS A 615 14.90 -2.40 31.16
N THR A 616 16.17 -1.99 31.11
CA THR A 616 17.09 -2.06 32.27
C THR A 616 16.88 -0.90 33.27
N ASP A 617 17.55 -0.94 34.42
CA ASP A 617 17.42 0.05 35.50
C ASP A 617 18.09 1.38 35.11
N GLY A 618 17.30 2.34 34.61
CA GLY A 618 17.82 3.63 34.16
C GLY A 618 18.30 4.55 35.27
N LEU A 619 17.89 4.29 36.51
CA LEU A 619 18.32 5.02 37.69
C LEU A 619 19.66 4.49 38.24
N ASN A 620 20.08 3.29 37.82
CA ASN A 620 21.15 2.54 38.46
C ASN A 620 20.89 2.32 39.96
N GLU A 621 19.63 2.17 40.36
CA GLU A 621 19.22 2.07 41.76
C GLU A 621 19.79 0.82 42.43
N ALA A 622 19.69 -0.32 41.75
CA ALA A 622 20.14 -1.62 42.28
C ALA A 622 21.57 -1.98 41.83
N GLY A 623 22.19 -1.15 41.00
CA GLY A 623 23.55 -1.32 40.47
C GLY A 623 23.71 -0.69 39.08
N PHE A 624 24.97 -0.50 38.68
CA PHE A 624 25.32 -0.10 37.31
C PHE A 624 25.21 -1.27 36.31
N LEU A 625 25.38 -0.98 35.02
CA LEU A 625 25.23 -1.93 33.93
C LEU A 625 26.00 -3.24 34.13
N GLU A 626 27.24 -3.19 34.62
CA GLU A 626 28.08 -4.36 34.85
C GLU A 626 27.46 -5.34 35.87
N HIS A 627 26.64 -4.83 36.80
CA HIS A 627 25.92 -5.65 37.77
C HIS A 627 24.76 -6.37 37.09
N THR A 628 23.99 -5.67 36.24
CA THR A 628 22.93 -6.27 35.41
C THR A 628 23.51 -7.32 34.45
N ALA A 629 24.61 -7.00 33.77
CA ALA A 629 25.32 -7.93 32.87
C ALA A 629 25.84 -9.17 33.63
N ALA A 630 26.41 -8.99 34.83
CA ALA A 630 26.85 -10.10 35.68
C ALA A 630 25.68 -10.99 36.12
N VAL A 631 24.51 -10.41 36.38
CA VAL A 631 23.30 -11.16 36.72
C VAL A 631 22.78 -11.90 35.50
N ILE A 632 22.87 -11.38 34.28
CA ILE A 632 22.44 -12.07 33.06
C ILE A 632 23.21 -13.39 32.83
N ARG A 633 24.47 -13.51 33.28
CA ARG A 633 25.27 -14.76 33.23
C ARG A 633 25.35 -15.42 31.84
N GLY A 634 25.44 -14.60 30.78
CA GLY A 634 25.56 -15.08 29.41
C GLY A 634 24.31 -15.73 28.83
N ARG A 635 23.14 -15.59 29.48
CA ARG A 635 21.86 -16.13 29.00
C ARG A 635 21.26 -15.24 27.92
N THR A 636 20.51 -15.84 27.00
CA THR A 636 19.86 -15.11 25.91
C THR A 636 18.84 -14.13 26.46
N LEU A 637 18.88 -12.90 25.96
CA LEU A 637 17.85 -11.90 26.22
C LEU A 637 17.69 -10.95 25.03
N HIS A 638 16.48 -10.42 24.88
CA HIS A 638 16.20 -9.33 23.98
C HIS A 638 16.23 -8.00 24.76
N VAL A 639 17.20 -7.16 24.46
CA VAL A 639 17.32 -5.82 25.05
C VAL A 639 16.59 -4.83 24.16
N TYR A 640 15.53 -4.20 24.69
CA TYR A 640 14.82 -3.14 23.99
C TYR A 640 15.57 -1.82 24.03
N HIS A 641 15.30 -0.97 23.02
CA HIS A 641 15.80 0.41 22.86
C HIS A 641 17.22 0.58 23.45
N VAL A 642 18.14 -0.24 22.93
CA VAL A 642 19.46 -0.48 23.51
C VAL A 642 20.32 0.77 23.58
N GLU A 643 20.02 1.79 22.76
CA GLU A 643 20.67 3.11 22.82
C GLU A 643 20.43 3.81 24.17
N GLY A 644 19.21 3.68 24.73
CA GLY A 644 18.87 4.10 26.09
C GLY A 644 17.93 5.30 26.22
N ALA A 645 17.58 6.02 25.16
CA ALA A 645 16.58 7.09 25.19
C ALA A 645 15.20 6.55 25.60
N GLY A 646 14.78 5.44 24.97
CA GLY A 646 13.60 4.66 25.35
C GLY A 646 13.70 4.03 26.73
N GLY A 647 14.92 3.86 27.27
CA GLY A 647 15.21 3.58 28.67
C GLY A 647 16.24 2.49 28.96
N GLY A 648 16.89 2.61 30.11
CA GLY A 648 17.95 1.71 30.55
C GLY A 648 19.10 2.44 31.22
N HIS A 649 20.06 1.68 31.76
CA HIS A 649 21.22 2.17 32.52
C HIS A 649 21.85 3.42 31.86
N ALA A 650 21.76 4.56 32.54
CA ALA A 650 22.36 5.79 32.06
C ALA A 650 23.83 5.91 32.54
N PRO A 651 24.78 6.27 31.67
CA PRO A 651 24.61 6.61 30.25
C PRO A 651 24.89 5.45 29.28
N ASP A 652 25.21 4.25 29.76
CA ASP A 652 26.00 3.29 28.99
C ASP A 652 25.32 1.96 28.66
N VAL A 653 23.99 1.86 28.78
CA VAL A 653 23.21 0.67 28.38
C VAL A 653 23.52 0.17 26.96
N ILE A 654 23.91 1.07 26.05
CA ILE A 654 24.33 0.73 24.68
C ILE A 654 25.50 -0.24 24.62
N LYS A 655 26.32 -0.35 25.67
CA LYS A 655 27.39 -1.36 25.76
C LYS A 655 26.85 -2.79 25.72
N LEU A 656 25.56 -3.02 25.99
CA LEU A 656 24.96 -4.36 25.90
C LEU A 656 25.09 -4.98 24.50
N VAL A 657 25.29 -4.17 23.44
CA VAL A 657 25.57 -4.66 22.08
C VAL A 657 26.86 -5.49 21.99
N GLU A 658 27.78 -5.37 22.95
CA GLU A 658 29.05 -6.11 22.94
C GLU A 658 28.92 -7.57 23.41
N TYR A 659 27.79 -7.92 24.01
CA TYR A 659 27.59 -9.25 24.60
C TYR A 659 26.98 -10.24 23.59
N PRO A 660 27.59 -11.43 23.41
CA PRO A 660 27.15 -12.39 22.38
C PRO A 660 25.78 -13.02 22.65
N ASN A 661 25.30 -12.94 23.90
CA ASN A 661 24.00 -13.46 24.34
C ASN A 661 22.89 -12.39 24.31
N VAL A 662 23.19 -11.16 23.90
CA VAL A 662 22.21 -10.08 23.78
C VAL A 662 21.68 -10.04 22.35
N LEU A 663 20.36 -9.93 22.22
CA LEU A 663 19.66 -9.60 20.98
C LEU A 663 19.20 -8.14 21.07
N PRO A 664 19.99 -7.18 20.54
CA PRO A 664 19.72 -5.76 20.72
C PRO A 664 18.70 -5.25 19.69
N SER A 665 17.74 -4.44 20.16
CA SER A 665 16.82 -3.69 19.30
C SER A 665 16.78 -2.20 19.62
N SER A 666 16.37 -1.44 18.62
CA SER A 666 16.06 -0.01 18.71
C SER A 666 14.58 0.25 18.57
N THR A 667 14.15 1.45 18.96
CA THR A 667 12.78 1.94 18.78
C THR A 667 12.76 3.10 17.81
N THR A 668 11.62 3.31 17.15
CA THR A 668 11.51 4.22 16.00
C THR A 668 11.93 5.68 16.23
N PRO A 669 11.68 6.35 17.37
CA PRO A 669 11.82 7.81 17.38
C PRO A 669 13.25 8.32 17.26
N THR A 670 14.26 7.56 17.69
CA THR A 670 15.68 7.94 17.56
C THR A 670 16.23 7.68 16.16
N MET A 671 15.44 7.06 15.27
CA MET A 671 15.92 6.54 13.99
C MET A 671 15.42 7.38 12.80
N PRO A 672 16.31 8.04 12.03
CA PRO A 672 17.73 8.27 12.32
C PRO A 672 17.94 9.49 13.25
N PHE A 673 19.20 9.78 13.58
CA PHE A 673 19.54 11.01 14.28
C PHE A 673 19.32 12.24 13.39
N THR A 674 18.40 13.12 13.81
CA THR A 674 18.06 14.36 13.09
C THR A 674 18.12 15.58 14.00
N ILE A 675 18.04 16.78 13.41
CA ILE A 675 18.10 18.06 14.13
C ILE A 675 17.00 18.24 15.19
N ASN A 676 15.88 17.50 15.11
CA ASN A 676 14.76 17.62 16.05
C ASN A 676 14.69 16.44 17.03
N THR A 677 15.51 15.40 16.85
CA THR A 677 15.39 14.14 17.59
C THR A 677 15.47 14.39 19.10
N THR A 678 16.50 15.09 19.58
CA THR A 678 16.75 15.31 21.00
C THR A 678 15.66 16.15 21.68
N ASP A 679 15.27 17.27 21.05
CA ASP A 679 14.25 18.18 21.58
C ASP A 679 12.89 17.49 21.70
N GLU A 680 12.51 16.68 20.70
CA GLU A 680 11.29 15.87 20.75
C GLU A 680 11.33 14.85 21.90
N HIS A 681 12.47 14.19 22.10
CA HIS A 681 12.61 13.11 23.09
C HIS A 681 12.53 13.58 24.53
N ILE A 682 13.10 14.75 24.84
CA ILE A 682 13.03 15.30 26.21
C ILE A 682 11.57 15.50 26.62
N ASP A 683 10.75 16.01 25.72
CA ASP A 683 9.33 16.28 25.95
C ASP A 683 8.52 14.99 26.03
N MET A 684 8.80 14.05 25.14
CA MET A 684 8.17 12.74 25.10
C MET A 684 8.46 11.92 26.35
N ALA A 685 9.73 11.81 26.75
CA ALA A 685 10.16 11.09 27.94
C ALA A 685 9.58 11.71 29.22
N ALA A 686 9.51 13.05 29.28
CA ALA A 686 8.88 13.74 30.41
C ALA A 686 7.41 13.33 30.57
N ASN A 687 6.66 13.23 29.46
CA ASN A 687 5.27 12.83 29.49
C ASN A 687 5.09 11.34 29.83
N CYS A 688 5.84 10.45 29.16
CA CYS A 688 5.75 8.99 29.35
C CYS A 688 6.11 8.56 30.77
N HIS A 689 7.16 9.16 31.36
CA HIS A 689 7.59 8.85 32.73
C HIS A 689 7.00 9.78 33.79
N ARG A 690 6.10 10.71 33.42
CA ARG A 690 5.44 11.67 34.32
C ARG A 690 6.43 12.51 35.14
N LEU A 691 7.51 12.93 34.49
CA LEU A 691 8.57 13.75 35.08
C LEU A 691 8.28 15.23 34.88
N SER A 692 8.63 16.06 35.86
CA SER A 692 8.46 17.51 35.76
C SER A 692 9.75 18.17 35.29
N LYS A 693 9.72 18.89 34.17
CA LYS A 693 10.88 19.69 33.72
C LYS A 693 11.25 20.82 34.69
N ASP A 694 10.31 21.22 35.55
CA ASP A 694 10.52 22.25 36.58
C ASP A 694 11.20 21.68 37.84
N ASN A 695 11.21 20.35 38.01
CA ASN A 695 11.94 19.68 39.07
C ASN A 695 13.40 19.45 38.63
N PRO A 696 14.41 20.01 39.33
CA PRO A 696 15.82 19.86 38.95
C PRO A 696 16.32 18.42 38.86
N HIS A 697 15.79 17.50 39.68
CA HIS A 697 16.20 16.09 39.66
C HIS A 697 15.62 15.37 38.44
N ASP A 698 14.35 15.61 38.13
CA ASP A 698 13.66 15.05 36.96
C ASP A 698 14.28 15.58 35.66
N ALA A 699 14.54 16.90 35.59
CA ALA A 699 15.20 17.52 34.46
C ALA A 699 16.63 16.99 34.26
N SER A 700 17.37 16.74 35.36
CA SER A 700 18.69 16.12 35.29
C SER A 700 18.61 14.67 34.81
N PHE A 701 17.60 13.91 35.23
CA PHE A 701 17.40 12.54 34.77
C PHE A 701 17.08 12.49 33.26
N LEU A 702 16.17 13.35 32.78
CA LEU A 702 15.84 13.46 31.36
C LEU A 702 17.07 13.78 30.51
N LYS A 703 17.89 14.76 30.94
CA LYS A 703 19.15 15.11 30.26
C LYS A 703 20.20 14.00 30.29
N ASN A 704 20.24 13.20 31.36
CA ASN A 704 21.15 12.07 31.44
C ASN A 704 20.70 10.91 30.56
N ARG A 705 19.40 10.80 30.25
CA ARG A 705 18.81 9.71 29.45
C ARG A 705 18.84 10.00 27.95
N ILE A 706 18.48 11.21 27.54
CA ILE A 706 18.45 11.63 26.13
C ILE A 706 19.79 12.25 25.77
N ARG A 707 20.57 11.60 24.90
CA ARG A 707 21.95 11.99 24.60
C ARG A 707 22.24 11.91 23.10
N ASP A 708 22.66 13.02 22.52
CA ASP A 708 23.02 13.12 21.10
C ASP A 708 24.10 12.09 20.71
N GLU A 709 25.06 11.85 21.61
CA GLU A 709 26.20 10.98 21.33
C GLU A 709 25.80 9.51 21.18
N THR A 710 24.90 9.01 22.03
CA THR A 710 24.45 7.61 21.95
C THR A 710 23.44 7.42 20.82
N ILE A 711 22.57 8.40 20.56
CA ILE A 711 21.67 8.40 19.39
C ILE A 711 22.47 8.42 18.08
N ALA A 712 23.50 9.26 17.97
CA ALA A 712 24.38 9.26 16.79
C ALA A 712 25.17 7.95 16.63
N ALA A 713 25.56 7.31 17.75
CA ALA A 713 26.22 6.01 17.71
C ALA A 713 25.27 4.88 17.29
N GLU A 714 23.98 4.97 17.63
CA GLU A 714 22.94 4.01 17.26
C GLU A 714 22.83 3.85 15.74
N ASP A 715 22.86 4.95 14.97
CA ASP A 715 22.86 4.93 13.51
C ASP A 715 24.04 4.10 12.96
N VAL A 716 25.26 4.35 13.46
CA VAL A 716 26.47 3.62 13.02
C VAL A 716 26.41 2.16 13.44
N LEU A 717 25.92 1.86 14.64
CA LEU A 717 25.78 0.49 15.15
C LEU A 717 24.74 -0.31 14.35
N HIS A 718 23.68 0.36 13.87
CA HIS A 718 22.76 -0.25 12.91
C HIS A 718 23.45 -0.56 11.59
N ASP A 719 24.20 0.39 11.03
CA ASP A 719 24.83 0.21 9.72
C ASP A 719 25.88 -0.89 9.74
N ILE A 720 26.68 -1.03 10.80
CA ILE A 720 27.64 -2.13 10.89
C ILE A 720 26.99 -3.48 11.26
N GLY A 721 25.74 -3.48 11.72
CA GLY A 721 24.97 -4.67 12.12
C GLY A 721 25.20 -5.12 13.57
N ALA A 722 25.66 -4.23 14.45
CA ALA A 722 25.77 -4.49 15.89
C ALA A 722 24.42 -4.38 16.61
N ILE A 723 23.51 -3.55 16.10
CA ILE A 723 22.08 -3.57 16.50
C ILE A 723 21.30 -4.38 15.47
N SER A 724 20.52 -5.34 15.96
CA SER A 724 20.00 -6.44 15.13
C SER A 724 18.54 -6.28 14.76
N ILE A 725 17.77 -5.49 15.52
CA ILE A 725 16.31 -5.42 15.39
C ILE A 725 15.83 -3.96 15.42
N MET A 726 14.81 -3.67 14.62
CA MET A 726 14.01 -2.45 14.66
C MET A 726 12.61 -2.76 15.20
N SER A 727 12.07 -1.89 16.04
CA SER A 727 10.74 -2.03 16.66
C SER A 727 10.09 -0.66 16.87
N SER A 728 8.79 -0.61 17.14
CA SER A 728 8.11 0.69 17.28
C SER A 728 8.32 1.34 18.64
N ASP A 729 7.89 0.67 19.72
CA ASP A 729 7.46 1.24 21.01
C ASP A 729 6.08 1.96 20.95
N SER A 730 5.15 1.35 20.22
CA SER A 730 3.92 1.98 19.74
C SER A 730 3.13 2.74 20.81
N GLN A 731 3.00 4.06 20.67
CA GLN A 731 2.29 4.97 21.60
C GLN A 731 2.89 5.05 23.02
N ALA A 732 4.09 4.53 23.25
CA ALA A 732 4.79 4.56 24.53
C ALA A 732 6.26 4.97 24.37
N MET A 733 6.50 6.04 23.61
CA MET A 733 7.81 6.46 23.05
C MET A 733 8.14 5.83 21.69
N GLY A 734 7.13 5.67 20.83
CA GLY A 734 7.30 5.02 19.53
C GLY A 734 6.11 5.13 18.59
N ARG A 735 6.37 4.89 17.30
CA ARG A 735 5.41 5.06 16.20
C ARG A 735 5.23 3.74 15.45
N SER A 736 4.02 3.18 15.51
CA SER A 736 3.75 1.83 14.99
C SER A 736 3.90 1.70 13.47
N ALA A 737 3.73 2.77 12.71
CA ALA A 737 3.80 2.73 11.24
C ALA A 737 5.18 3.08 10.66
N GLU A 738 6.18 3.38 11.50
CA GLU A 738 7.47 3.94 11.05
C GLU A 738 8.64 2.96 11.22
N VAL A 739 8.36 1.70 11.55
CA VAL A 739 9.39 0.65 11.72
C VAL A 739 10.15 0.39 10.40
N LEU A 740 9.50 0.57 9.26
CA LEU A 740 10.07 0.32 7.92
C LEU A 740 10.73 1.55 7.28
N ALA A 741 10.58 2.74 7.87
CA ALA A 741 11.07 3.97 7.28
C ALA A 741 12.60 4.04 7.36
N TYR A 742 13.27 4.23 6.23
CA TYR A 742 14.73 4.32 6.14
C TYR A 742 15.17 5.53 5.34
N GLN A 743 16.25 6.19 5.78
CA GLN A 743 16.80 7.39 5.13
C GLN A 743 18.32 7.26 5.02
N GLU A 744 18.86 6.71 3.93
CA GLU A 744 20.28 6.88 3.57
C GLU A 744 20.54 6.81 2.06
N THR A 745 21.83 6.90 1.69
CA THR A 745 22.33 7.02 0.32
C THR A 745 23.26 5.86 -0.09
N GLY A 746 23.23 5.48 -1.38
CA GLY A 746 24.18 4.54 -2.01
C GLY A 746 23.58 3.23 -2.52
N ALA A 747 24.11 2.69 -3.63
CA ALA A 747 23.71 1.38 -4.16
C ALA A 747 24.36 0.24 -3.35
N ASP A 748 23.57 -0.53 -2.58
CA ASP A 748 24.12 -1.58 -1.72
C ASP A 748 23.10 -2.68 -1.36
N ASN A 749 23.13 -3.80 -2.10
CA ASN A 749 22.34 -5.00 -1.81
C ASN A 749 22.61 -5.53 -0.39
N PHE A 750 23.86 -5.49 0.07
CA PHE A 750 24.25 -6.04 1.36
C PHE A 750 23.69 -5.21 2.50
N ARG A 751 23.76 -3.88 2.39
CA ARG A 751 23.07 -2.97 3.32
C ARG A 751 21.57 -3.20 3.32
N VAL A 752 20.92 -3.27 2.16
CA VAL A 752 19.46 -3.52 2.11
C VAL A 752 19.09 -4.84 2.77
N LYS A 753 19.84 -5.93 2.51
CA LYS A 753 19.65 -7.23 3.19
C LYS A 753 19.86 -7.13 4.70
N ARG A 754 20.88 -6.41 5.16
CA ARG A 754 21.13 -6.16 6.59
C ARG A 754 19.94 -5.44 7.23
N TYR A 755 19.41 -4.40 6.59
CA TYR A 755 18.34 -3.58 7.18
C TYR A 755 16.97 -4.24 7.11
N ILE A 756 16.61 -4.90 6.00
CA ILE A 756 15.34 -5.64 5.93
C ILE A 756 15.27 -6.74 6.99
N SER A 757 16.41 -7.38 7.28
CA SER A 757 16.49 -8.39 8.34
C SER A 757 16.08 -7.86 9.72
N LYS A 758 16.27 -6.55 9.99
CA LYS A 758 16.02 -5.94 11.30
C LYS A 758 14.54 -5.90 11.66
N TYR A 759 13.64 -5.91 10.69
CA TYR A 759 12.19 -5.89 10.93
C TYR A 759 11.47 -7.12 10.36
N THR A 760 12.17 -8.08 9.75
CA THR A 760 11.60 -9.34 9.25
C THR A 760 12.16 -10.55 10.01
N ILE A 761 13.32 -11.08 9.62
CA ILE A 761 13.81 -12.38 10.12
C ILE A 761 14.41 -12.29 11.52
N ASN A 762 15.10 -11.20 11.87
CA ASN A 762 15.74 -11.07 13.19
C ASN A 762 14.70 -10.99 14.32
N PRO A 763 13.62 -10.20 14.21
CA PRO A 763 12.53 -10.27 15.19
C PRO A 763 11.92 -11.68 15.28
N ALA A 764 11.72 -12.36 14.14
CA ALA A 764 11.15 -13.71 14.14
C ALA A 764 12.05 -14.73 14.87
N LEU A 765 13.37 -14.66 14.64
CA LEU A 765 14.36 -15.49 15.31
C LEU A 765 14.41 -15.19 16.80
N ALA A 766 14.44 -13.91 17.18
CA ALA A 766 14.48 -13.50 18.58
C ALA A 766 13.25 -13.96 19.36
N GLN A 767 12.09 -14.10 18.71
CA GLN A 767 10.86 -14.54 19.38
C GLN A 767 10.57 -16.05 19.19
N GLY A 768 11.42 -16.80 18.51
CA GLY A 768 11.22 -18.25 18.31
C GLY A 768 10.14 -18.61 17.27
N ILE A 769 9.77 -17.70 16.38
CA ILE A 769 8.69 -17.87 15.38
C ILE A 769 9.18 -17.88 13.92
N SER A 770 10.50 -17.89 13.70
CA SER A 770 11.11 -17.85 12.35
C SER A 770 10.74 -19.03 11.46
N HIS A 771 10.24 -20.13 12.02
CA HIS A 771 9.72 -21.27 11.30
C HIS A 771 8.33 -21.02 10.68
N VAL A 772 7.64 -19.93 11.08
CA VAL A 772 6.28 -19.59 10.61
C VAL A 772 6.29 -18.34 9.73
N VAL A 773 7.06 -17.30 10.10
CA VAL A 773 7.06 -15.97 9.45
C VAL A 773 8.48 -15.37 9.40
N GLY A 774 8.60 -14.18 8.81
CA GLY A 774 9.80 -13.34 8.89
C GLY A 774 10.68 -13.34 7.64
N SER A 775 10.32 -14.06 6.59
CA SER A 775 11.04 -14.04 5.31
C SER A 775 10.20 -14.66 4.19
N VAL A 776 10.60 -14.40 2.95
CA VAL A 776 10.00 -14.99 1.74
C VAL A 776 10.68 -16.33 1.45
N GLU A 777 10.27 -17.37 2.17
CA GLU A 777 10.84 -18.73 2.07
C GLU A 777 9.72 -19.78 2.00
N VAL A 778 9.95 -20.85 1.22
CA VAL A 778 8.99 -21.96 1.09
C VAL A 778 8.70 -22.60 2.45
N GLY A 779 7.43 -22.91 2.71
CA GLY A 779 6.92 -23.50 3.94
C GLY A 779 6.49 -22.49 5.01
N LYS A 780 6.80 -21.19 4.85
CA LYS A 780 6.32 -20.13 5.76
C LYS A 780 4.93 -19.64 5.36
N LEU A 781 4.24 -18.96 6.28
CA LEU A 781 3.00 -18.27 5.98
C LEU A 781 3.21 -17.26 4.86
N ALA A 782 2.26 -17.19 3.91
CA ALA A 782 2.24 -16.20 2.85
C ALA A 782 1.78 -14.82 3.38
N ASP A 783 2.56 -14.28 4.31
CA ASP A 783 2.46 -12.93 4.84
C ASP A 783 3.41 -12.03 4.07
N LEU A 784 2.91 -11.47 2.97
CA LEU A 784 3.69 -10.82 1.93
C LEU A 784 3.23 -9.37 1.75
N VAL A 785 4.15 -8.48 1.40
CA VAL A 785 3.84 -7.08 1.13
C VAL A 785 4.36 -6.72 -0.24
N ILE A 786 3.49 -6.11 -1.04
CA ILE A 786 3.78 -5.66 -2.39
C ILE A 786 3.89 -4.14 -2.38
N TRP A 787 4.95 -3.62 -2.97
CA TRP A 787 5.30 -2.21 -3.00
C TRP A 787 5.47 -1.73 -4.44
N ASP A 788 4.97 -0.54 -4.73
CA ASP A 788 5.52 0.22 -5.85
C ASP A 788 6.93 0.69 -5.48
N ALA A 789 7.89 0.59 -6.40
CA ALA A 789 9.28 0.93 -6.10
C ALA A 789 9.42 2.39 -5.61
N SER A 790 8.58 3.31 -6.09
CA SER A 790 8.55 4.71 -5.66
C SER A 790 8.00 4.94 -4.25
N GLU A 791 7.26 3.98 -3.69
CA GLU A 791 6.64 4.03 -2.35
C GLU A 791 7.22 2.97 -1.39
N PHE A 792 8.36 2.37 -1.75
CA PHE A 792 9.00 1.35 -0.94
C PHE A 792 9.36 1.91 0.44
N GLY A 793 8.94 1.21 1.50
CA GLY A 793 9.19 1.58 2.90
C GLY A 793 8.30 2.70 3.43
N THR A 794 7.39 3.26 2.63
CA THR A 794 6.43 4.30 3.05
C THR A 794 5.00 3.78 3.06
N LYS A 795 4.47 3.39 1.90
CA LYS A 795 3.08 2.98 1.72
C LYS A 795 3.00 1.76 0.81
N PRO A 796 2.71 0.57 1.34
CA PRO A 796 2.57 -0.63 0.52
C PRO A 796 1.35 -0.53 -0.39
N PHE A 797 1.45 -1.15 -1.56
CA PHE A 797 0.35 -1.29 -2.51
C PHE A 797 -0.68 -2.31 -1.99
N GLN A 798 -0.20 -3.48 -1.55
CA GLN A 798 -1.02 -4.57 -1.01
C GLN A 798 -0.29 -5.29 0.13
N VAL A 799 -1.04 -5.75 1.12
CA VAL A 799 -0.57 -6.57 2.24
C VAL A 799 -1.41 -7.84 2.31
N LEU A 800 -0.72 -8.98 2.19
CA LEU A 800 -1.32 -10.30 2.22
C LEU A 800 -1.13 -10.92 3.61
N LYS A 801 -2.14 -11.64 4.06
CA LYS A 801 -2.09 -12.52 5.24
C LYS A 801 -2.54 -13.91 4.84
N LYS A 802 -1.68 -14.90 5.02
CA LYS A 802 -1.93 -16.28 4.55
C LYS A 802 -2.38 -16.35 3.08
N GLY A 803 -1.75 -15.55 2.22
CA GLY A 803 -2.08 -15.49 0.79
C GLY A 803 -3.33 -14.69 0.42
N PHE A 804 -4.08 -14.18 1.40
CA PHE A 804 -5.27 -13.37 1.15
C PHE A 804 -4.95 -11.88 1.31
N ILE A 805 -5.40 -11.03 0.39
CA ILE A 805 -5.21 -9.57 0.49
C ILE A 805 -6.02 -9.04 1.69
N ALA A 806 -5.32 -8.67 2.75
CA ALA A 806 -5.91 -8.18 3.99
C ALA A 806 -6.00 -6.64 4.04
N PHE A 807 -5.12 -5.96 3.32
CA PHE A 807 -5.12 -4.50 3.17
C PHE A 807 -4.57 -4.12 1.78
N ALA A 808 -5.11 -3.05 1.19
CA ALA A 808 -4.64 -2.55 -0.10
C ALA A 808 -4.92 -1.05 -0.25
N GLN A 809 -4.07 -0.35 -1.01
CA GLN A 809 -4.38 0.98 -1.51
C GLN A 809 -5.40 0.84 -2.64
N MET A 810 -6.66 1.16 -2.35
CA MET A 810 -7.76 1.08 -3.30
C MET A 810 -8.42 2.44 -3.46
N GLY A 811 -8.81 2.74 -4.71
CA GLY A 811 -9.56 3.94 -5.05
C GLY A 811 -11.03 3.85 -4.63
N ASP A 812 -11.86 4.65 -5.29
CA ASP A 812 -13.30 4.68 -5.04
C ASP A 812 -13.93 3.29 -5.27
N PRO A 813 -14.61 2.69 -4.27
CA PRO A 813 -15.37 1.45 -4.45
C PRO A 813 -16.49 1.54 -5.50
N ASN A 814 -16.88 2.76 -5.90
CA ASN A 814 -17.83 3.01 -6.98
C ASN A 814 -17.15 3.29 -8.35
N GLY A 815 -15.84 3.05 -8.47
CA GLY A 815 -15.11 3.14 -9.74
C GLY A 815 -15.63 2.18 -10.82
N ALA A 816 -15.36 2.49 -12.09
CA ALA A 816 -15.81 1.74 -13.27
C ALA A 816 -15.05 0.43 -13.52
#